data_AF-A0A958G6C1-F1
#
_entry.id   AF-A0A958G6C1-F1
#
_cell.length_a   1.000
_cell.length_b   1.000
_cell.length_c   1.000
_cell.angle_alpha   90.00
_cell.angle_beta   90.00
_cell.angle_gamma   90.00
#
_symmetry.space_group_name_H-M   'P 1'
#
loop_
_entity.id
_entity.type
_entity.pdbx_description
1 polymer ?
#
loop_
_entity_poly.entity_id
_entity_poly.type
_entity_poly.pdbx_seq_one_letter_code
_entity_poly.pdbx_strand_id
1 'polypeptide(L)'
;PPDHSVARKWNEVLLECIRNDYARPTVHGRNLFHTSIAMYDAWAAYDATAQTFLLGNTVGNFFCPFEGVPEPDNIQTAREEALSYACYRLLRARFDESPGAEASLNLIDSLFYALDYDPALVETDYSGGDPARLGNYLAGRILAFGLQDGSNEQDHYENQFYEPINPPLIPIVPGNPDIIDPNRWQPLTLDVFIDQSGNVIPISTPNFLSPEWGIVTPFALGANDLTIYERYGHAYWVYRDPGAPPYLEPLVGGGLSEEYKWGFSLVAIWSAHLDPADGVMWDISPGALGNNPALPQSIPEYRDFYDLLEGGDPGRGRSINPYTGQPYAPQIVPRGDYARVLAEFWADGPDSETPPGHWFTILNYVNDHPLLQKRFRGQGPLLEDLEWDVKAYFALAGAVHDAAVTSWGIKGWYDYLRPISAIRLMADLGQGSNPALPNYHPGGIPLVPGYIEQVQAGDSLAGENGENIGKIKLFAWRGPDYIEFPEIEMAGVGWILAENWWPYQRPTFVTPPFAGYISGHSTFSRAAAEVLTLLTGDEYFPGGMGEFHAPQNEFLVFEEGPSMDVTLQWATYRDASDQTSLSRIWGGIHPPADDIPGRRIGIKIGTAAFEKAERYFTGTADLDQTPAAVKLYPNPCRTGDRLTAEVNHPTDGLRVVLYNILGERIPLAPAQLQISPGYFQLDGGNLPPGIYLLHMRGVGWEAFEKVVMLR
;
A
#
# COMPACT_ATOMS: atom_id res chain seq x y z
N PRO A 1 -13.27 -17.94 -15.16
CA PRO A 1 -14.58 -18.61 -15.40
C PRO A 1 -15.32 -17.94 -16.57
N PRO A 2 -16.05 -18.69 -17.41
CA PRO A 2 -16.73 -18.13 -18.59
C PRO A 2 -17.72 -17.01 -18.24
N ASP A 3 -18.32 -17.03 -17.04
CA ASP A 3 -19.38 -16.11 -16.61
C ASP A 3 -18.89 -14.79 -15.96
N HIS A 4 -17.57 -14.55 -15.90
CA HIS A 4 -17.03 -13.31 -15.31
C HIS A 4 -16.92 -12.20 -16.36
N SER A 5 -17.15 -10.95 -15.92
CA SER A 5 -16.90 -9.76 -16.75
C SER A 5 -15.44 -9.72 -17.22
N VAL A 6 -15.17 -8.99 -18.31
CA VAL A 6 -13.79 -8.86 -18.80
C VAL A 6 -12.89 -8.12 -17.81
N ALA A 7 -13.43 -7.15 -17.06
CA ALA A 7 -12.70 -6.46 -15.99
C ALA A 7 -12.28 -7.42 -14.88
N ARG A 8 -13.19 -8.29 -14.43
CA ARG A 8 -12.92 -9.34 -13.45
C ARG A 8 -11.84 -10.32 -13.93
N LYS A 9 -11.85 -10.69 -15.21
CA LYS A 9 -10.83 -11.56 -15.82
C LYS A 9 -9.44 -10.90 -15.85
N TRP A 10 -9.36 -9.65 -16.28
CA TRP A 10 -8.10 -8.89 -16.27
C TRP A 10 -7.58 -8.61 -14.86
N ASN A 11 -8.47 -8.43 -13.88
CA ASN A 11 -8.06 -8.29 -12.49
C ASN A 11 -7.40 -9.56 -11.96
N GLU A 12 -7.90 -10.77 -12.24
CA GLU A 12 -7.22 -12.02 -11.89
C GLU A 12 -5.84 -12.13 -12.53
N VAL A 13 -5.73 -11.77 -13.82
CA VAL A 13 -4.43 -11.75 -14.50
C VAL A 13 -3.46 -10.79 -13.81
N LEU A 14 -3.92 -9.58 -13.44
CA LEU A 14 -3.09 -8.63 -12.70
C LEU A 14 -2.67 -9.16 -11.32
N LEU A 15 -3.60 -9.74 -10.54
CA LEU A 15 -3.27 -10.31 -9.23
C LEU A 15 -2.24 -11.42 -9.36
N GLU A 16 -2.38 -12.29 -10.36
CA GLU A 16 -1.41 -13.34 -10.63
C GLU A 16 -0.06 -12.78 -11.10
N CYS A 17 -0.04 -11.72 -11.91
CA CYS A 17 1.20 -11.02 -12.25
C CYS A 17 1.90 -10.45 -11.01
N ILE A 18 1.14 -9.94 -10.03
CA ILE A 18 1.68 -9.45 -8.76
C ILE A 18 2.29 -10.59 -7.92
N ARG A 19 1.63 -11.75 -7.86
CA ARG A 19 2.19 -12.95 -7.18
C ARG A 19 3.51 -13.40 -7.78
N ASN A 20 3.64 -13.24 -9.11
CA ASN A 20 4.84 -13.58 -9.86
C ASN A 20 5.91 -12.46 -9.88
N ASP A 21 5.73 -11.39 -9.10
CA ASP A 21 6.64 -10.24 -9.02
C ASP A 21 7.31 -10.13 -7.65
N TYR A 22 8.31 -9.25 -7.51
CA TYR A 22 8.89 -8.92 -6.21
C TYR A 22 7.83 -8.30 -5.28
N ALA A 23 7.91 -8.55 -3.98
CA ALA A 23 6.99 -8.01 -2.98
C ALA A 23 7.14 -6.48 -2.82
N ARG A 24 6.42 -5.71 -3.63
CA ARG A 24 6.52 -4.24 -3.71
C ARG A 24 5.16 -3.58 -3.48
N PRO A 25 4.65 -3.52 -2.22
CA PRO A 25 3.29 -3.03 -1.95
C PRO A 25 2.99 -1.62 -2.48
N THR A 26 3.99 -0.73 -2.52
CA THR A 26 3.87 0.61 -3.13
C THR A 26 3.64 0.54 -4.64
N VAL A 27 4.47 -0.22 -5.34
CA VAL A 27 4.39 -0.44 -6.79
C VAL A 27 3.12 -1.20 -7.16
N HIS A 28 2.74 -2.21 -6.38
CA HIS A 28 1.54 -3.01 -6.61
C HIS A 28 0.25 -2.21 -6.41
N GLY A 29 0.16 -1.41 -5.34
CA GLY A 29 -0.95 -0.48 -5.12
C GLY A 29 -1.12 0.49 -6.30
N ARG A 30 0.00 0.99 -6.84
CA ARG A 30 0.01 1.83 -8.03
C ARG A 30 -0.39 1.09 -9.31
N ASN A 31 0.08 -0.15 -9.53
CA ASN A 31 -0.28 -0.95 -10.71
C ASN A 31 -1.77 -1.33 -10.71
N LEU A 32 -2.33 -1.64 -9.54
CA LEU A 32 -3.78 -1.82 -9.34
C LEU A 32 -4.55 -0.54 -9.72
N PHE A 33 -4.05 0.63 -9.31
CA PHE A 33 -4.65 1.91 -9.66
C PHE A 33 -4.57 2.23 -11.15
N HIS A 34 -3.39 2.12 -11.76
CA HIS A 34 -3.20 2.40 -13.19
C HIS A 34 -4.03 1.46 -14.07
N THR A 35 -4.12 0.18 -13.70
CA THR A 35 -4.96 -0.78 -14.44
C THR A 35 -6.44 -0.47 -14.24
N SER A 36 -6.85 -0.06 -13.03
CA SER A 36 -8.24 0.34 -12.78
C SER A 36 -8.62 1.65 -13.50
N ILE A 37 -7.68 2.59 -13.69
CA ILE A 37 -7.86 3.74 -14.59
C ILE A 37 -8.07 3.26 -16.03
N ALA A 38 -7.24 2.33 -16.51
CA ALA A 38 -7.38 1.78 -17.87
C ALA A 38 -8.77 1.17 -18.09
N MET A 39 -9.25 0.40 -17.12
CA MET A 39 -10.59 -0.20 -17.15
C MET A 39 -11.70 0.86 -17.08
N TYR A 40 -11.58 1.82 -16.15
CA TYR A 40 -12.57 2.85 -15.93
C TYR A 40 -12.71 3.81 -17.11
N ASP A 41 -11.60 4.34 -17.61
CA ASP A 41 -11.63 5.30 -18.71
C ASP A 41 -12.09 4.66 -20.03
N ALA A 42 -11.71 3.40 -20.28
CA ALA A 42 -12.23 2.65 -21.43
C ALA A 42 -13.75 2.45 -21.34
N TRP A 43 -14.30 2.26 -20.13
CA TRP A 43 -15.74 2.14 -19.91
C TRP A 43 -16.47 3.49 -20.00
N ALA A 44 -15.91 4.52 -19.35
CA ALA A 44 -16.49 5.86 -19.23
C ALA A 44 -16.44 6.65 -20.55
N ALA A 45 -15.48 6.36 -21.44
CA ALA A 45 -15.41 6.98 -22.78
C ALA A 45 -16.69 6.78 -23.61
N TYR A 46 -17.45 5.72 -23.34
CA TYR A 46 -18.72 5.42 -24.00
C TYR A 46 -19.94 5.67 -23.10
N ASP A 47 -19.75 6.24 -21.90
CA ASP A 47 -20.85 6.57 -20.99
C ASP A 47 -21.33 8.01 -21.19
N ALA A 48 -22.64 8.22 -21.13
CA ALA A 48 -23.23 9.55 -21.32
C ALA A 48 -23.17 10.44 -20.08
N THR A 49 -22.94 9.86 -18.90
CA THR A 49 -22.94 10.57 -17.61
C THR A 49 -21.56 10.59 -16.97
N ALA A 50 -20.87 9.45 -16.97
CA ALA A 50 -19.58 9.33 -16.30
C ALA A 50 -18.52 10.23 -16.94
N GLN A 51 -17.65 10.80 -16.10
CA GLN A 51 -16.44 11.48 -16.54
C GLN A 51 -15.27 10.50 -16.49
N THR A 52 -14.42 10.54 -17.51
CA THR A 52 -13.11 9.87 -17.50
C THR A 52 -12.20 10.47 -16.43
N PHE A 53 -11.26 9.69 -15.91
CA PHE A 53 -10.25 10.13 -14.96
C PHE A 53 -9.05 10.77 -15.68
N LEU A 54 -8.42 10.03 -16.59
CA LEU A 54 -7.22 10.46 -17.31
C LEU A 54 -7.59 11.12 -18.64
N LEU A 55 -8.35 10.43 -19.50
CA LEU A 55 -8.72 10.92 -20.84
C LEU A 55 -9.39 12.30 -20.77
N GLY A 56 -8.84 13.27 -21.49
CA GLY A 56 -9.37 14.63 -21.57
C GLY A 56 -8.99 15.53 -20.39
N ASN A 57 -8.30 14.98 -19.38
CA ASN A 57 -8.03 15.65 -18.13
C ASN A 57 -6.53 15.80 -17.87
N THR A 58 -6.24 16.67 -16.91
CA THR A 58 -4.92 16.78 -16.29
C THR A 58 -4.96 16.03 -14.96
N VAL A 59 -4.00 15.15 -14.73
CA VAL A 59 -3.79 14.44 -13.45
C VAL A 59 -2.38 14.76 -12.98
N GLY A 60 -2.26 15.39 -11.81
CA GLY A 60 -0.99 15.99 -11.39
C GLY A 60 -0.47 16.96 -12.46
N ASN A 61 0.70 16.68 -13.03
CA ASN A 61 1.31 17.47 -14.11
C ASN A 61 1.14 16.86 -15.51
N PHE A 62 0.36 15.78 -15.65
CA PHE A 62 0.18 15.09 -16.92
C PHE A 62 -1.17 15.43 -17.54
N PHE A 63 -1.17 16.00 -18.73
CA PHE A 63 -2.39 16.15 -19.52
C PHE A 63 -2.54 15.00 -20.50
N CYS A 64 -3.73 14.41 -20.56
CA CYS A 64 -4.06 13.39 -21.54
C CYS A 64 -5.12 13.93 -22.51
N PRO A 65 -4.74 14.23 -23.76
CA PRO A 65 -5.71 14.62 -24.76
C PRO A 65 -6.81 13.58 -24.99
N PHE A 66 -8.03 14.03 -25.22
CA PHE A 66 -9.13 13.18 -25.63
C PHE A 66 -10.19 14.01 -26.35
N GLU A 67 -10.56 13.60 -27.57
CA GLU A 67 -11.52 14.32 -28.41
C GLU A 67 -12.92 13.68 -28.39
N GLY A 68 -13.12 12.66 -27.53
CA GLY A 68 -14.31 11.82 -27.55
C GLY A 68 -14.18 10.65 -28.54
N VAL A 69 -15.18 9.77 -28.52
CA VAL A 69 -15.32 8.66 -29.47
C VAL A 69 -16.68 8.72 -30.17
N PRO A 70 -16.77 8.33 -31.45
CA PRO A 70 -18.04 8.09 -32.11
C PRO A 70 -18.88 7.04 -31.36
N GLU A 71 -20.21 7.15 -31.43
CA GLU A 71 -21.12 6.15 -30.87
C GLU A 71 -20.97 4.81 -31.64
N PRO A 72 -20.60 3.70 -30.98
CA PRO A 72 -20.42 2.40 -31.62
C PRO A 72 -21.75 1.66 -31.80
N ASP A 73 -21.78 0.69 -32.71
CA ASP A 73 -22.97 -0.17 -32.93
C ASP A 73 -23.36 -0.97 -31.67
N ASN A 74 -22.37 -1.38 -30.87
CA ASN A 74 -22.57 -2.06 -29.60
C ASN A 74 -21.59 -1.51 -28.55
N ILE A 75 -22.14 -0.72 -27.62
CA ILE A 75 -21.37 -0.09 -26.52
C ILE A 75 -20.70 -1.13 -25.63
N GLN A 76 -21.37 -2.25 -25.32
CA GLN A 76 -20.81 -3.28 -24.45
C GLN A 76 -19.56 -3.91 -25.07
N THR A 77 -19.64 -4.31 -26.34
CA THR A 77 -18.49 -4.89 -27.06
C THR A 77 -17.36 -3.89 -27.20
N ALA A 78 -17.66 -2.63 -27.50
CA ALA A 78 -16.64 -1.58 -27.60
C ALA A 78 -15.93 -1.32 -26.26
N ARG A 79 -16.66 -1.33 -25.14
CA ARG A 79 -16.08 -1.23 -23.79
C ARG A 79 -15.17 -2.41 -23.49
N GLU A 80 -15.61 -3.63 -23.77
CA GLU A 80 -14.83 -4.85 -23.51
C GLU A 80 -13.53 -4.90 -24.32
N GLU A 81 -13.60 -4.50 -25.59
CA GLU A 81 -12.45 -4.45 -26.50
C GLU A 81 -11.46 -3.35 -26.10
N ALA A 82 -11.91 -2.11 -25.91
CA ALA A 82 -11.04 -1.01 -25.50
C ALA A 82 -10.35 -1.29 -24.16
N LEU A 83 -11.10 -1.81 -23.18
CA LEU A 83 -10.56 -2.20 -21.88
C LEU A 83 -9.49 -3.29 -22.03
N SER A 84 -9.76 -4.32 -22.85
CA SER A 84 -8.84 -5.45 -23.01
C SER A 84 -7.54 -5.06 -23.69
N TYR A 85 -7.61 -4.24 -24.75
CA TYR A 85 -6.40 -3.69 -25.39
C TYR A 85 -5.63 -2.79 -24.42
N ALA A 86 -6.30 -1.98 -23.60
CA ALA A 86 -5.63 -1.14 -22.62
C ALA A 86 -4.90 -1.98 -21.54
N CYS A 87 -5.58 -2.97 -20.96
CA CYS A 87 -5.00 -3.85 -19.93
C CYS A 87 -3.85 -4.68 -20.51
N TYR A 88 -4.02 -5.27 -21.69
CA TYR A 88 -3.00 -6.08 -22.35
C TYR A 88 -1.69 -5.32 -22.53
N ARG A 89 -1.74 -4.10 -23.09
CA ARG A 89 -0.55 -3.28 -23.34
C ARG A 89 0.08 -2.81 -22.04
N LEU A 90 -0.73 -2.37 -21.08
CA LEU A 90 -0.25 -1.88 -19.79
C LEU A 90 0.43 -2.99 -18.99
N LEU A 91 -0.23 -4.14 -18.80
CA LEU A 91 0.29 -5.24 -17.98
C LEU A 91 1.55 -5.83 -18.60
N ARG A 92 1.60 -6.02 -19.92
CA ARG A 92 2.82 -6.49 -20.59
C ARG A 92 4.01 -5.57 -20.31
N ALA A 93 3.82 -4.26 -20.38
CA ALA A 93 4.88 -3.29 -20.13
C ALA A 93 5.24 -3.11 -18.64
N ARG A 94 4.38 -3.54 -17.72
CA ARG A 94 4.61 -3.42 -16.27
C ARG A 94 5.35 -4.62 -15.68
N PHE A 95 5.21 -5.78 -16.31
CA PHE A 95 5.70 -7.06 -15.79
C PHE A 95 6.72 -7.74 -16.72
N ASP A 96 7.18 -7.09 -17.78
CA ASP A 96 8.21 -7.63 -18.70
C ASP A 96 9.58 -7.81 -18.02
N GLU A 97 9.86 -7.02 -16.99
CA GLU A 97 11.08 -7.10 -16.18
C GLU A 97 10.85 -7.74 -14.78
N SER A 98 9.65 -8.30 -14.54
CA SER A 98 9.37 -9.02 -13.29
C SER A 98 10.16 -10.34 -13.20
N PRO A 99 10.49 -10.84 -11.99
CA PRO A 99 11.17 -12.13 -11.83
C PRO A 99 10.40 -13.29 -12.48
N GLY A 100 9.06 -13.26 -12.45
CA GLY A 100 8.17 -14.23 -13.11
C GLY A 100 7.66 -13.79 -14.49
N ALA A 101 8.37 -12.92 -15.21
CA ALA A 101 7.90 -12.33 -16.47
C ALA A 101 7.42 -13.35 -17.51
N GLU A 102 8.09 -14.50 -17.65
CA GLU A 102 7.65 -15.54 -18.60
C GLU A 102 6.24 -16.05 -18.28
N ALA A 103 5.97 -16.38 -17.01
CA ALA A 103 4.65 -16.85 -16.58
C ALA A 103 3.58 -15.75 -16.73
N SER A 104 3.90 -14.54 -16.26
CA SER A 104 3.02 -13.36 -16.33
C SER A 104 2.65 -13.01 -17.78
N LEU A 105 3.63 -12.92 -18.68
CA LEU A 105 3.38 -12.57 -20.08
C LEU A 105 2.60 -13.67 -20.81
N ASN A 106 2.87 -14.94 -20.53
CA ASN A 106 2.09 -16.06 -21.08
C ASN A 106 0.63 -16.01 -20.62
N LEU A 107 0.37 -15.67 -19.35
CA LEU A 107 -0.99 -15.51 -18.82
C LEU A 107 -1.74 -14.35 -19.49
N ILE A 108 -1.07 -13.21 -19.62
CA ILE A 108 -1.61 -12.02 -20.31
C ILE A 108 -1.97 -12.35 -21.76
N ASP A 109 -1.06 -13.01 -22.50
CA ASP A 109 -1.28 -13.43 -23.89
C ASP A 109 -2.42 -14.43 -23.99
N SER A 110 -2.49 -15.39 -23.07
CA SER A 110 -3.53 -16.42 -23.05
C SER A 110 -4.92 -15.84 -22.89
N LEU A 111 -5.12 -14.87 -21.98
CA LEU A 111 -6.40 -14.20 -21.85
C LEU A 111 -6.73 -13.39 -23.11
N PHE A 112 -5.75 -12.66 -23.66
CA PHE A 112 -5.95 -11.83 -24.85
C PHE A 112 -6.41 -12.65 -26.07
N TYR A 113 -5.75 -13.79 -26.32
CA TYR A 113 -6.14 -14.73 -27.37
C TYR A 113 -7.48 -15.42 -27.09
N ALA A 114 -7.78 -15.74 -25.82
CA ALA A 114 -9.07 -16.34 -25.45
C ALA A 114 -10.25 -15.39 -25.67
N LEU A 115 -10.01 -14.08 -25.71
CA LEU A 115 -10.99 -13.04 -26.03
C LEU A 115 -11.07 -12.74 -27.54
N ASP A 116 -10.35 -13.48 -28.39
CA ASP A 116 -10.32 -13.35 -29.86
C ASP A 116 -9.77 -12.01 -30.36
N TYR A 117 -8.82 -11.42 -29.62
CA TYR A 117 -8.17 -10.15 -30.00
C TYR A 117 -6.81 -10.35 -30.68
N ASP A 118 -6.46 -9.44 -31.60
CA ASP A 118 -5.22 -9.47 -32.37
C ASP A 118 -4.12 -8.60 -31.72
N PRO A 119 -3.05 -9.19 -31.15
CA PRO A 119 -1.98 -8.42 -30.54
C PRO A 119 -1.12 -7.65 -31.55
N ALA A 120 -1.25 -7.92 -32.86
CA ALA A 120 -0.56 -7.18 -33.91
C ALA A 120 -1.17 -5.79 -34.18
N LEU A 121 -2.43 -5.55 -33.77
CA LEU A 121 -3.07 -4.24 -33.86
C LEU A 121 -2.53 -3.32 -32.77
N VAL A 122 -1.62 -2.42 -33.14
CA VAL A 122 -0.88 -1.51 -32.23
C VAL A 122 -1.20 -0.04 -32.47
N GLU A 123 -2.02 0.25 -33.46
CA GLU A 123 -2.45 1.60 -33.82
C GLU A 123 -3.20 2.25 -32.66
N THR A 124 -3.02 3.57 -32.53
CA THR A 124 -3.58 4.39 -31.45
C THR A 124 -4.52 5.48 -31.95
N ASP A 125 -4.69 5.62 -33.27
CA ASP A 125 -5.61 6.58 -33.86
C ASP A 125 -7.05 6.07 -33.78
N TYR A 126 -7.72 6.43 -32.69
CA TYR A 126 -9.10 6.07 -32.39
C TYR A 126 -10.13 7.01 -33.02
N SER A 127 -9.72 8.04 -33.78
CA SER A 127 -10.64 9.02 -34.38
C SER A 127 -11.68 8.40 -35.33
N GLY A 128 -11.35 7.23 -35.89
CA GLY A 128 -12.26 6.42 -36.69
C GLY A 128 -13.31 5.61 -35.90
N GLY A 129 -13.28 5.64 -34.57
CA GLY A 129 -14.21 4.91 -33.69
C GLY A 129 -13.83 3.46 -33.40
N ASP A 130 -12.58 3.07 -33.65
CA ASP A 130 -12.07 1.73 -33.36
C ASP A 130 -11.74 1.57 -31.85
N PRO A 131 -12.43 0.68 -31.11
CA PRO A 131 -12.23 0.53 -29.67
C PRO A 131 -10.87 -0.02 -29.30
N ALA A 132 -10.31 -0.94 -30.08
CA ALA A 132 -8.99 -1.48 -29.83
C ALA A 132 -7.90 -0.40 -29.91
N ARG A 133 -8.03 0.53 -30.88
CA ARG A 133 -7.15 1.70 -30.98
C ARG A 133 -7.30 2.67 -29.81
N LEU A 134 -8.52 2.86 -29.29
CA LEU A 134 -8.73 3.62 -28.06
C LEU A 134 -8.01 2.94 -26.89
N GLY A 135 -8.12 1.62 -26.77
CA GLY A 135 -7.43 0.85 -25.74
C GLY A 135 -5.91 0.98 -25.80
N ASN A 136 -5.32 0.81 -26.99
CA ASN A 136 -3.89 1.03 -27.22
C ASN A 136 -3.46 2.46 -26.87
N TYR A 137 -4.25 3.47 -27.28
CA TYR A 137 -4.00 4.86 -26.95
C TYR A 137 -3.98 5.07 -25.43
N LEU A 138 -5.03 4.63 -24.73
CA LEU A 138 -5.18 4.77 -23.29
C LEU A 138 -4.02 4.12 -22.54
N ALA A 139 -3.61 2.90 -22.89
CA ALA A 139 -2.43 2.25 -22.30
C ALA A 139 -1.16 3.08 -22.48
N GLY A 140 -0.92 3.58 -23.70
CA GLY A 140 0.23 4.46 -23.98
C GLY A 140 0.21 5.74 -23.14
N ARG A 141 -0.96 6.31 -22.87
CA ARG A 141 -1.10 7.50 -22.00
C ARG A 141 -0.87 7.18 -20.54
N ILE A 142 -1.34 6.03 -20.04
CA ILE A 142 -1.09 5.60 -18.65
C ILE A 142 0.38 5.30 -18.41
N LEU A 143 1.05 4.63 -19.37
CA LEU A 143 2.49 4.39 -19.30
C LEU A 143 3.27 5.72 -19.28
N ALA A 144 2.91 6.66 -20.15
CA ALA A 144 3.54 7.99 -20.17
C ALA A 144 3.29 8.79 -18.88
N PHE A 145 2.08 8.72 -18.31
CA PHE A 145 1.79 9.30 -16.99
C PHE A 145 2.70 8.71 -15.91
N GLY A 146 2.86 7.38 -15.93
CA GLY A 146 3.65 6.67 -14.94
C GLY A 146 5.14 7.06 -14.90
N LEU A 147 5.70 7.55 -16.00
CA LEU A 147 7.09 8.01 -16.05
C LEU A 147 7.31 9.37 -15.34
N GLN A 148 6.24 10.08 -15.01
CA GLN A 148 6.32 11.43 -14.44
C GLN A 148 5.43 11.64 -13.20
N ASP A 149 4.90 10.57 -12.64
CA ASP A 149 4.02 10.63 -11.47
C ASP A 149 4.78 10.74 -10.14
N GLY A 150 6.11 10.71 -10.15
CA GLY A 150 6.98 10.77 -8.97
C GLY A 150 7.49 9.41 -8.47
N SER A 151 7.11 8.30 -9.10
CA SER A 151 7.49 6.94 -8.65
C SER A 151 8.93 6.54 -8.94
N ASN A 152 9.64 7.29 -9.79
CA ASN A 152 10.98 6.94 -10.27
C ASN A 152 11.03 5.61 -11.06
N GLU A 153 9.94 5.28 -11.77
CA GLU A 153 9.78 4.01 -12.50
C GLU A 153 10.91 3.70 -13.49
N GLN A 154 11.40 4.71 -14.22
CA GLN A 154 12.46 4.55 -15.23
C GLN A 154 13.79 4.06 -14.64
N ASP A 155 13.99 4.26 -13.34
CA ASP A 155 15.17 3.87 -12.57
C ASP A 155 14.77 2.78 -11.55
N HIS A 156 13.82 1.92 -11.93
CA HIS A 156 13.31 0.77 -11.17
C HIS A 156 12.81 1.11 -9.75
N TYR A 157 12.25 2.30 -9.55
CA TYR A 157 11.71 2.76 -8.26
C TYR A 157 12.77 2.87 -7.15
N GLU A 158 14.05 2.95 -7.52
CA GLU A 158 15.17 3.05 -6.58
C GLU A 158 15.12 4.34 -5.76
N ASN A 159 15.68 4.27 -4.55
CA ASN A 159 15.78 5.40 -3.63
C ASN A 159 16.70 6.47 -4.21
N GLN A 160 16.31 7.75 -4.15
CA GLN A 160 17.10 8.83 -4.71
C GLN A 160 18.04 9.46 -3.69
N PHE A 161 17.69 9.45 -2.40
CA PHE A 161 18.48 10.11 -1.36
C PHE A 161 18.37 9.51 0.04
N TYR A 162 17.43 8.62 0.32
CA TYR A 162 17.33 8.00 1.64
C TYR A 162 18.52 7.07 1.93
N GLU A 163 19.13 7.25 3.10
CA GLU A 163 20.11 6.32 3.68
C GLU A 163 19.75 6.05 5.16
N PRO A 164 19.82 4.79 5.63
CA PRO A 164 19.58 4.48 7.03
C PRO A 164 20.72 5.03 7.90
N ILE A 165 20.39 5.60 9.06
CA ILE A 165 21.39 6.07 10.02
C ILE A 165 21.99 4.91 10.84
N ASN A 166 21.22 3.85 11.06
CA ASN A 166 21.65 2.72 11.86
C ASN A 166 22.39 1.68 11.00
N PRO A 167 23.51 1.13 11.49
CA PRO A 167 24.15 -0.05 10.89
C PRO A 167 23.20 -1.25 10.89
N PRO A 168 23.30 -2.16 9.90
CA PRO A 168 22.43 -3.33 9.84
C PRO A 168 22.55 -4.24 11.06
N LEU A 169 21.42 -4.73 11.57
CA LEU A 169 21.38 -5.78 12.56
C LEU A 169 21.50 -7.15 11.87
N ILE A 170 22.35 -8.03 12.39
CA ILE A 170 22.48 -9.42 11.94
C ILE A 170 21.69 -10.29 12.95
N PRO A 171 20.48 -10.77 12.65
CA PRO A 171 19.60 -11.38 13.65
C PRO A 171 20.15 -12.66 14.31
N ILE A 172 21.01 -13.41 13.61
CA ILE A 172 21.67 -14.61 14.16
C ILE A 172 22.76 -14.28 15.20
N VAL A 173 23.21 -13.02 15.27
CA VAL A 173 24.13 -12.56 16.31
C VAL A 173 23.32 -12.03 17.50
N PRO A 174 23.62 -12.46 18.74
CA PRO A 174 22.94 -11.96 19.93
C PRO A 174 23.08 -10.45 20.12
N GLY A 175 21.97 -9.79 20.44
CA GLY A 175 21.91 -8.38 20.87
C GLY A 175 21.74 -7.40 19.71
N ASN A 176 21.93 -6.11 20.01
CA ASN A 176 21.95 -5.00 19.07
C ASN A 176 22.96 -3.91 19.52
N PRO A 177 24.25 -4.24 19.67
CA PRO A 177 25.23 -3.33 20.26
C PRO A 177 25.60 -2.13 19.37
N ASP A 178 25.33 -2.22 18.06
CA ASP A 178 25.79 -1.25 17.06
C ASP A 178 24.72 -0.21 16.67
N ILE A 179 23.52 -0.27 17.26
CA ILE A 179 22.47 0.71 16.99
C ILE A 179 22.90 2.11 17.47
N ILE A 180 22.72 3.11 16.60
CA ILE A 180 23.16 4.49 16.86
C ILE A 180 22.00 5.34 17.37
N ASP A 181 20.84 5.25 16.73
CA ASP A 181 19.63 5.99 17.08
C ASP A 181 18.48 5.01 17.37
N PRO A 182 17.99 4.97 18.63
CA PRO A 182 16.97 4.02 19.07
C PRO A 182 15.56 4.33 18.54
N ASN A 183 15.40 5.45 17.84
CA ASN A 183 14.12 5.92 17.30
C ASN A 183 14.07 5.80 15.78
N ARG A 184 15.16 5.33 15.15
CA ARG A 184 15.31 5.27 13.69
C ARG A 184 15.40 3.84 13.19
N TRP A 185 14.94 3.60 11.97
CA TRP A 185 14.91 2.28 11.37
C TRP A 185 16.31 1.71 11.23
N GLN A 186 16.39 0.39 11.35
CA GLN A 186 17.62 -0.37 11.25
C GLN A 186 17.40 -1.48 10.22
N PRO A 187 18.19 -1.53 9.14
CA PRO A 187 18.10 -2.60 8.17
C PRO A 187 18.54 -3.93 8.80
N LEU A 188 18.08 -5.05 8.24
CA LEU A 188 18.52 -6.38 8.65
C LEU A 188 19.43 -6.99 7.60
N THR A 189 20.44 -7.71 8.06
CA THR A 189 21.31 -8.56 7.23
C THR A 189 20.97 -10.02 7.50
N LEU A 190 20.46 -10.72 6.49
CA LEU A 190 20.13 -12.15 6.54
C LEU A 190 21.07 -12.96 5.65
N ASP A 191 21.28 -14.23 5.96
CA ASP A 191 22.09 -15.14 5.13
C ASP A 191 21.48 -15.27 3.72
N VAL A 192 20.15 -15.39 3.66
CA VAL A 192 19.35 -15.33 2.45
C VAL A 192 18.11 -14.49 2.75
N PHE A 193 17.85 -13.48 1.94
CA PHE A 193 16.59 -12.75 1.98
C PHE A 193 15.67 -13.29 0.89
N ILE A 194 14.49 -13.77 1.29
CA ILE A 194 13.41 -14.17 0.39
C ILE A 194 12.26 -13.21 0.68
N ASP A 195 11.80 -12.50 -0.34
CA ASP A 195 10.72 -11.55 -0.14
C ASP A 195 9.36 -12.23 0.15
N GLN A 196 8.34 -11.42 0.42
CA GLN A 196 6.99 -11.91 0.74
C GLN A 196 6.35 -12.70 -0.41
N SER A 197 6.82 -12.51 -1.65
CA SER A 197 6.40 -13.20 -2.86
C SER A 197 7.34 -14.37 -3.23
N GLY A 198 8.18 -14.82 -2.29
CA GLY A 198 9.00 -16.03 -2.49
C GLY A 198 10.25 -15.82 -3.34
N ASN A 199 10.58 -14.59 -3.74
CA ASN A 199 11.75 -14.31 -4.58
C ASN A 199 13.02 -14.16 -3.74
N VAL A 200 14.08 -14.86 -4.13
CA VAL A 200 15.41 -14.67 -3.53
C VAL A 200 15.98 -13.33 -3.99
N ILE A 201 16.28 -12.45 -3.04
CA ILE A 201 16.94 -11.18 -3.33
C ILE A 201 18.46 -11.36 -3.21
N PRO A 202 19.25 -11.00 -4.24
CA PRO A 202 20.69 -11.29 -4.31
C PRO A 202 21.55 -10.43 -3.38
N ILE A 203 20.94 -9.69 -2.44
CA ILE A 203 21.62 -8.89 -1.42
C ILE A 203 21.16 -9.35 -0.03
N SER A 204 22.12 -9.55 0.86
CA SER A 204 21.87 -9.96 2.25
C SER A 204 21.21 -8.86 3.09
N THR A 205 21.35 -7.60 2.68
CA THR A 205 20.85 -6.42 3.40
C THR A 205 20.01 -5.58 2.45
N PRO A 206 18.69 -5.83 2.34
CA PRO A 206 17.82 -5.08 1.45
C PRO A 206 17.78 -3.58 1.79
N ASN A 207 17.73 -2.75 0.76
CA ASN A 207 17.48 -1.31 0.91
C ASN A 207 16.08 -1.05 1.47
N PHE A 208 15.87 0.14 2.04
CA PHE A 208 14.52 0.58 2.39
C PHE A 208 13.67 0.63 1.12
N LEU A 209 12.55 -0.10 1.09
CA LEU A 209 11.62 -0.08 -0.04
C LEU A 209 10.83 1.25 -0.09
N SER A 210 11.13 2.09 -1.07
CA SER A 210 10.38 3.30 -1.44
C SER A 210 10.14 4.34 -0.32
N PRO A 211 11.13 4.73 0.52
CA PRO A 211 10.94 5.70 1.60
C PRO A 211 10.47 7.07 1.10
N GLU A 212 10.64 7.36 -0.19
CA GLU A 212 10.34 8.66 -0.81
C GLU A 212 8.97 8.67 -1.50
N TRP A 213 8.19 7.57 -1.39
CA TRP A 213 6.95 7.35 -2.16
C TRP A 213 5.84 8.39 -1.91
N GLY A 214 5.95 9.18 -0.84
CA GLY A 214 5.00 10.26 -0.57
C GLY A 214 4.90 11.31 -1.68
N ILE A 215 5.91 11.40 -2.56
CA ILE A 215 5.88 12.31 -3.72
C ILE A 215 4.99 11.82 -4.87
N VAL A 216 4.63 10.53 -4.88
CA VAL A 216 3.83 9.93 -5.97
C VAL A 216 2.46 10.59 -6.05
N THR A 217 2.03 10.93 -7.27
CA THR A 217 0.77 11.62 -7.55
C THR A 217 -0.41 10.83 -6.97
N PRO A 218 -1.15 11.38 -6.00
CA PRO A 218 -2.24 10.66 -5.33
C PRO A 218 -3.54 10.69 -6.16
N PHE A 219 -4.50 9.86 -5.76
CA PHE A 219 -5.86 9.86 -6.30
C PHE A 219 -6.74 10.91 -5.64
N ALA A 220 -7.02 10.82 -4.34
CA ALA A 220 -7.97 11.66 -3.62
C ALA A 220 -7.31 12.63 -2.61
N LEU A 221 -6.03 12.46 -2.32
CA LEU A 221 -5.28 13.36 -1.43
C LEU A 221 -5.00 14.71 -2.10
N GLY A 222 -5.17 15.80 -1.36
CA GLY A 222 -4.96 17.16 -1.86
C GLY A 222 -3.95 17.97 -1.04
N ALA A 223 -3.73 19.23 -1.43
CA ALA A 223 -2.78 20.13 -0.76
C ALA A 223 -3.10 20.35 0.73
N ASN A 224 -4.39 20.29 1.13
CA ASN A 224 -4.80 20.42 2.53
C ASN A 224 -4.40 19.22 3.40
N ASP A 225 -4.07 18.08 2.77
CA ASP A 225 -3.64 16.88 3.45
C ASP A 225 -2.11 16.79 3.55
N LEU A 226 -1.39 17.63 2.80
CA LEU A 226 0.07 17.53 2.62
C LEU A 226 0.84 18.45 3.57
N THR A 227 1.81 17.88 4.26
CA THR A 227 2.92 18.62 4.86
C THR A 227 4.22 18.18 4.20
N ILE A 228 5.05 19.13 3.77
CA ILE A 228 6.38 18.84 3.22
C ILE A 228 7.41 19.15 4.30
N TYR A 229 8.17 18.13 4.68
CA TYR A 229 9.29 18.25 5.60
C TYR A 229 10.62 18.28 4.84
N GLU A 230 11.69 18.71 5.50
CA GLU A 230 13.04 18.69 4.94
C GLU A 230 14.01 17.98 5.89
N ARG A 231 14.80 17.05 5.37
CA ARG A 231 15.92 16.39 6.07
C ARG A 231 17.12 16.34 5.14
N TYR A 232 18.25 16.87 5.61
CA TYR A 232 19.51 16.94 4.87
C TYR A 232 19.39 17.55 3.45
N GLY A 233 18.54 18.56 3.29
CA GLY A 233 18.32 19.24 2.00
C GLY A 233 17.39 18.51 1.03
N HIS A 234 16.79 17.39 1.45
CA HIS A 234 15.81 16.64 0.68
C HIS A 234 14.41 16.78 1.29
N ALA A 235 13.42 16.95 0.43
CA ALA A 235 12.03 17.08 0.83
C ALA A 235 11.38 15.70 1.04
N TYR A 236 10.48 15.61 2.02
CA TYR A 236 9.65 14.44 2.29
C TYR A 236 8.18 14.88 2.31
N TRP A 237 7.38 14.25 1.45
CA TRP A 237 5.96 14.54 1.31
C TRP A 237 5.17 13.64 2.25
N VAL A 238 4.50 14.25 3.23
CA VAL A 238 3.77 13.54 4.27
C VAL A 238 2.31 13.95 4.20
N TYR A 239 1.48 13.05 3.66
CA TYR A 239 0.04 13.21 3.63
C TYR A 239 -0.59 12.74 4.94
N ARG A 240 -1.65 13.41 5.40
CA ARG A 240 -2.44 13.06 6.60
C ARG A 240 -1.57 12.83 7.84
N ASP A 241 -0.56 13.67 8.04
CA ASP A 241 0.45 13.49 9.08
C ASP A 241 -0.18 13.25 10.49
N PRO A 242 0.04 12.08 11.11
CA PRO A 242 -0.47 11.77 12.44
C PRO A 242 0.35 12.41 13.58
N GLY A 243 1.49 13.05 13.27
CA GLY A 243 2.46 13.49 14.26
C GLY A 243 3.45 12.37 14.63
N ALA A 244 4.43 12.72 15.48
CA ALA A 244 5.50 11.81 15.86
C ALA A 244 5.00 10.59 16.66
N PRO A 245 5.60 9.40 16.43
CA PRO A 245 5.40 8.24 17.30
C PRO A 245 6.04 8.46 18.68
N PRO A 246 5.79 7.59 19.67
CA PRO A 246 6.51 7.65 20.93
C PRO A 246 8.00 7.39 20.71
N TYR A 247 8.88 8.23 21.28
CA TYR A 247 10.33 8.06 21.20
C TYR A 247 10.93 7.64 22.54
N LEU A 248 11.99 6.85 22.48
CA LEU A 248 12.83 6.51 23.62
C LEU A 248 13.81 7.65 23.91
N GLU A 249 13.82 8.13 25.14
CA GLU A 249 14.82 9.05 25.69
C GLU A 249 15.73 8.30 26.69
N PRO A 250 16.78 7.62 26.22
CA PRO A 250 17.47 6.58 27.00
C PRO A 250 18.22 7.11 28.24
N LEU A 251 18.63 8.40 28.24
CA LEU A 251 19.47 8.99 29.29
C LEU A 251 18.68 9.47 30.52
N VAL A 252 17.47 9.97 30.33
CA VAL A 252 16.68 10.61 31.38
C VAL A 252 15.37 9.89 31.66
N GLY A 253 14.84 9.16 30.69
CA GLY A 253 13.46 8.68 30.73
C GLY A 253 12.44 9.85 30.73
N GLY A 254 11.16 9.51 30.56
CA GLY A 254 10.08 10.49 30.54
C GLY A 254 9.48 10.76 29.15
N GLY A 255 8.56 11.72 29.09
CA GLY A 255 7.75 11.96 27.88
C GLY A 255 6.95 10.72 27.49
N LEU A 256 7.00 10.37 26.21
CA LEU A 256 6.38 9.16 25.67
C LEU A 256 7.30 7.91 25.70
N SER A 257 8.46 7.98 26.38
CA SER A 257 9.37 6.83 26.51
C SER A 257 8.72 5.62 27.15
N GLU A 258 7.78 5.82 28.09
CA GLU A 258 7.05 4.71 28.70
C GLU A 258 6.08 4.03 27.72
N GLU A 259 5.56 4.78 26.74
CA GLU A 259 4.70 4.22 25.68
C GLU A 259 5.50 3.52 24.60
N TYR A 260 6.69 4.00 24.30
CA TYR A 260 7.67 3.26 23.50
C TYR A 260 7.97 1.90 24.15
N LYS A 261 8.41 1.93 25.42
CA LYS A 261 8.80 0.71 26.15
C LYS A 261 7.64 -0.26 26.30
N TRP A 262 6.45 0.23 26.65
CA TRP A 262 5.25 -0.59 26.75
C TRP A 262 4.86 -1.19 25.41
N GLY A 263 4.78 -0.39 24.34
CA GLY A 263 4.32 -0.85 23.03
C GLY A 263 5.20 -1.94 22.44
N PHE A 264 6.52 -1.82 22.56
CA PHE A 264 7.45 -2.87 22.11
C PHE A 264 7.49 -4.08 23.05
N SER A 265 7.34 -3.89 24.37
CA SER A 265 7.24 -5.01 25.31
C SER A 265 5.97 -5.82 25.10
N LEU A 266 4.86 -5.18 24.72
CA LEU A 266 3.60 -5.85 24.37
C LEU A 266 3.81 -6.84 23.22
N VAL A 267 4.56 -6.45 22.18
CA VAL A 267 4.90 -7.34 21.06
C VAL A 267 5.66 -8.59 21.53
N ALA A 268 6.64 -8.42 22.42
CA ALA A 268 7.37 -9.55 23.01
C ALA A 268 6.45 -10.44 23.87
N ILE A 269 5.54 -9.86 24.63
CA ILE A 269 4.59 -10.58 25.50
C ILE A 269 3.59 -11.39 24.68
N TRP A 270 3.02 -10.82 23.62
CA TRP A 270 2.06 -11.52 22.75
C TRP A 270 2.69 -12.70 22.00
N SER A 271 4.02 -12.71 21.83
CA SER A 271 4.74 -13.87 21.33
C SER A 271 4.57 -15.11 22.22
N ALA A 272 4.26 -14.94 23.51
CA ALA A 272 3.96 -16.03 24.42
C ALA A 272 2.65 -16.78 24.07
N HIS A 273 1.78 -16.20 23.25
CA HIS A 273 0.46 -16.76 22.93
C HIS A 273 0.52 -17.75 21.76
N LEU A 274 1.69 -17.95 21.15
CA LEU A 274 1.86 -18.70 19.90
C LEU A 274 1.96 -20.22 20.11
N ASP A 275 1.87 -20.71 21.35
CA ASP A 275 1.89 -22.15 21.64
C ASP A 275 0.46 -22.72 21.69
N PRO A 276 0.08 -23.62 20.77
CA PRO A 276 -1.24 -24.25 20.81
C PRO A 276 -1.45 -25.13 22.05
N ALA A 277 -0.38 -25.52 22.76
CA ALA A 277 -0.44 -26.37 23.94
C ALA A 277 -0.50 -25.59 25.27
N ASP A 278 -0.62 -24.26 25.24
CA ASP A 278 -0.65 -23.44 26.47
C ASP A 278 -1.96 -23.59 27.28
N GLY A 279 -2.96 -24.28 26.72
CA GLY A 279 -4.22 -24.62 27.37
C GLY A 279 -5.29 -23.52 27.31
N VAL A 280 -5.04 -22.39 26.64
CA VAL A 280 -6.01 -21.32 26.46
C VAL A 280 -6.77 -21.51 25.16
N MET A 281 -8.11 -21.54 25.27
CA MET A 281 -9.01 -21.70 24.14
C MET A 281 -9.84 -20.43 23.94
N TRP A 282 -9.98 -19.98 22.70
CA TRP A 282 -10.79 -18.82 22.33
C TRP A 282 -11.96 -19.21 21.44
N ASP A 283 -13.11 -18.56 21.67
CA ASP A 283 -14.15 -18.47 20.65
C ASP A 283 -13.74 -17.42 19.63
N ILE A 284 -13.40 -17.86 18.42
CA ILE A 284 -12.95 -16.98 17.34
C ILE A 284 -14.07 -16.63 16.34
N SER A 285 -15.31 -17.01 16.64
CA SER A 285 -16.47 -16.67 15.82
C SER A 285 -16.79 -15.17 15.89
N PRO A 286 -17.57 -14.62 14.93
CA PRO A 286 -18.04 -13.25 15.03
C PRO A 286 -18.97 -13.01 16.22
N GLY A 287 -19.44 -14.08 16.88
CA GLY A 287 -20.18 -14.01 18.14
C GLY A 287 -19.34 -13.43 19.29
N ALA A 288 -18.03 -13.65 19.25
CA ALA A 288 -17.09 -13.27 20.31
C ALA A 288 -16.07 -12.22 19.86
N LEU A 289 -15.65 -12.22 18.59
CA LEU A 289 -14.62 -11.31 18.06
C LEU A 289 -15.19 -10.20 17.15
N GLY A 290 -14.49 -9.07 17.11
CA GLY A 290 -14.86 -7.90 16.30
C GLY A 290 -15.83 -6.96 17.02
N ASN A 291 -16.49 -6.09 16.26
CA ASN A 291 -17.38 -5.04 16.79
C ASN A 291 -16.67 -4.10 17.78
N ASN A 292 -15.51 -3.60 17.36
CA ASN A 292 -14.69 -2.72 18.18
C ASN A 292 -15.36 -1.38 18.46
N PRO A 293 -15.09 -0.77 19.64
CA PRO A 293 -15.45 0.61 19.89
C PRO A 293 -14.63 1.58 19.01
N ALA A 294 -14.89 2.88 19.15
CA ALA A 294 -14.10 3.90 18.48
C ALA A 294 -12.61 3.78 18.80
N LEU A 295 -11.77 3.99 17.78
CA LEU A 295 -10.32 3.93 17.94
C LEU A 295 -9.81 5.03 18.89
N PRO A 296 -8.76 4.75 19.68
CA PRO A 296 -8.08 5.73 20.53
C PRO A 296 -7.63 6.97 19.76
N GLN A 297 -7.64 8.12 20.41
CA GLN A 297 -7.25 9.40 19.82
C GLN A 297 -5.89 9.91 20.30
N SER A 298 -5.35 9.34 21.38
CA SER A 298 -4.03 9.66 21.92
C SER A 298 -3.20 8.40 22.20
N ILE A 299 -1.87 8.53 22.18
CA ILE A 299 -0.96 7.39 22.41
C ILE A 299 -1.19 6.71 23.77
N PRO A 300 -1.38 7.43 24.89
CA PRO A 300 -1.62 6.78 26.19
C PRO A 300 -2.89 5.91 26.23
N GLU A 301 -3.94 6.28 25.48
CA GLU A 301 -5.18 5.49 25.39
C GLU A 301 -4.97 4.12 24.74
N TYR A 302 -3.84 3.86 24.07
CA TYR A 302 -3.56 2.57 23.46
C TYR A 302 -3.49 1.44 24.50
N ARG A 303 -3.10 1.76 25.75
CA ARG A 303 -3.07 0.80 26.87
C ARG A 303 -4.44 0.30 27.29
N ASP A 304 -5.47 1.13 27.10
CA ASP A 304 -6.85 0.76 27.41
C ASP A 304 -7.49 -0.02 26.24
N PHE A 305 -6.91 0.09 25.04
CA PHE A 305 -7.40 -0.57 23.84
C PHE A 305 -6.80 -1.97 23.66
N TYR A 306 -5.49 -2.13 23.85
CA TYR A 306 -4.82 -3.42 23.71
C TYR A 306 -4.60 -4.09 25.06
N ASP A 307 -5.10 -5.31 25.20
CA ASP A 307 -4.83 -6.09 26.41
C ASP A 307 -3.37 -6.58 26.39
N LEU A 308 -2.60 -6.15 27.39
CA LEU A 308 -1.18 -6.47 27.47
C LEU A 308 -0.93 -7.97 27.65
N LEU A 309 -1.73 -8.66 28.46
CA LEU A 309 -1.43 -10.03 28.92
C LEU A 309 -2.33 -11.08 28.25
N GLU A 310 -3.58 -10.76 27.99
CA GLU A 310 -4.51 -11.68 27.34
C GLU A 310 -4.50 -11.51 25.81
N GLY A 311 -4.03 -10.36 25.33
CA GLY A 311 -3.98 -10.03 23.92
C GLY A 311 -5.33 -9.66 23.30
N GLY A 312 -5.28 -9.21 22.04
CA GLY A 312 -6.46 -8.73 21.32
C GLY A 312 -6.81 -7.27 21.61
N ASP A 313 -8.02 -6.90 21.19
CA ASP A 313 -8.63 -5.58 21.30
C ASP A 313 -9.97 -5.65 22.08
N PRO A 314 -10.67 -4.54 22.35
CA PRO A 314 -11.85 -4.54 23.23
C PRO A 314 -13.14 -4.96 22.48
N GLY A 315 -13.01 -5.62 21.33
CA GLY A 315 -14.10 -6.17 20.54
C GLY A 315 -14.96 -7.12 21.37
N ARG A 316 -16.28 -7.07 21.15
CA ARG A 316 -17.27 -7.88 21.89
C ARG A 316 -18.03 -8.85 20.99
N GLY A 317 -17.71 -8.86 19.71
CA GLY A 317 -18.48 -9.57 18.69
C GLY A 317 -19.91 -9.06 18.52
N ARG A 318 -20.65 -9.81 17.72
CA ARG A 318 -22.06 -9.60 17.38
C ARG A 318 -22.79 -10.88 17.68
N SER A 319 -23.76 -10.84 18.60
CA SER A 319 -24.46 -12.08 19.01
C SER A 319 -25.33 -12.70 17.93
N ILE A 320 -25.83 -11.93 16.95
CA ILE A 320 -26.79 -12.36 15.93
C ILE A 320 -26.31 -11.95 14.54
N ASN A 321 -26.40 -12.86 13.57
CA ASN A 321 -26.22 -12.54 12.16
C ASN A 321 -27.49 -11.83 11.63
N PRO A 322 -27.38 -10.60 11.10
CA PRO A 322 -28.56 -9.81 10.71
C PRO A 322 -29.32 -10.37 9.50
N TYR A 323 -28.70 -11.22 8.68
CA TYR A 323 -29.32 -11.80 7.48
C TYR A 323 -30.06 -13.09 7.77
N THR A 324 -29.54 -13.91 8.69
CA THR A 324 -30.14 -15.20 9.05
C THR A 324 -31.06 -15.09 10.26
N GLY A 325 -30.89 -14.05 11.08
CA GLY A 325 -31.56 -13.88 12.38
C GLY A 325 -31.14 -14.93 13.43
N GLN A 326 -30.10 -15.72 13.14
CA GLN A 326 -29.57 -16.74 14.05
C GLN A 326 -28.32 -16.24 14.77
N PRO A 327 -28.02 -16.77 15.97
CA PRO A 327 -26.73 -16.54 16.60
C PRO A 327 -25.57 -17.06 15.75
N TYR A 328 -24.42 -16.38 15.80
CA TYR A 328 -23.19 -16.96 15.27
C TYR A 328 -22.80 -18.17 16.10
N ALA A 329 -22.42 -19.27 15.43
CA ALA A 329 -21.99 -20.47 16.11
C ALA A 329 -20.60 -20.25 16.72
N PRO A 330 -20.38 -20.57 18.02
CA PRO A 330 -19.06 -20.51 18.62
C PRO A 330 -18.04 -21.39 17.90
N GLN A 331 -16.81 -20.91 17.78
CA GLN A 331 -15.69 -21.65 17.21
C GLN A 331 -14.53 -21.67 18.20
N ILE A 332 -14.45 -22.73 18.99
CA ILE A 332 -13.47 -22.86 20.06
C ILE A 332 -12.18 -23.47 19.53
N VAL A 333 -11.10 -22.70 19.50
CA VAL A 333 -9.76 -23.14 19.03
C VAL A 333 -8.67 -22.76 20.03
N PRO A 334 -7.51 -23.43 20.06
CA PRO A 334 -6.36 -22.98 20.83
C PRO A 334 -5.96 -21.57 20.39
N ARG A 335 -5.66 -20.68 21.35
CA ARG A 335 -5.28 -19.29 20.99
C ARG A 335 -4.00 -19.25 20.14
N GLY A 336 -3.07 -20.18 20.36
CA GLY A 336 -1.85 -20.31 19.55
C GLY A 336 -2.11 -20.70 18.12
N ASP A 337 -3.12 -21.52 17.84
CA ASP A 337 -3.52 -21.80 16.45
C ASP A 337 -4.13 -20.57 15.80
N TYR A 338 -5.04 -19.88 16.48
CA TYR A 338 -5.63 -18.64 15.97
C TYR A 338 -4.58 -17.57 15.69
N ALA A 339 -3.70 -17.27 16.64
CA ALA A 339 -2.70 -16.21 16.52
C ALA A 339 -1.70 -16.47 15.38
N ARG A 340 -1.25 -17.72 15.20
CA ARG A 340 -0.33 -18.12 14.13
C ARG A 340 -1.01 -18.10 12.76
N VAL A 341 -2.20 -18.69 12.64
CA VAL A 341 -3.00 -18.65 11.40
C VAL A 341 -3.29 -17.20 11.00
N LEU A 342 -3.67 -16.37 11.97
CA LEU A 342 -3.95 -14.96 11.72
C LEU A 342 -2.69 -14.20 11.27
N ALA A 343 -1.55 -14.43 11.91
CA ALA A 343 -0.28 -13.84 11.54
C ALA A 343 0.14 -14.22 10.11
N GLU A 344 -0.02 -15.48 9.70
CA GLU A 344 0.38 -15.94 8.36
C GLU A 344 -0.62 -15.54 7.27
N PHE A 345 -1.93 -15.66 7.52
CA PHE A 345 -2.97 -15.28 6.56
C PHE A 345 -2.83 -13.81 6.12
N TRP A 346 -2.65 -12.91 7.09
CA TRP A 346 -2.48 -11.48 6.82
C TRP A 346 -1.03 -11.07 6.56
N ALA A 347 -0.08 -12.01 6.57
CA ALA A 347 1.27 -11.80 6.05
C ALA A 347 1.37 -12.13 4.55
N ASP A 348 0.30 -12.59 3.90
CA ASP A 348 0.20 -12.85 2.47
C ASP A 348 1.42 -13.63 1.91
N GLY A 349 2.02 -14.59 2.63
CA GLY A 349 3.26 -15.25 2.19
C GLY A 349 3.09 -16.20 1.00
N PRO A 350 4.12 -17.00 0.65
CA PRO A 350 5.09 -16.65 -0.39
C PRO A 350 4.50 -16.44 -1.80
N ASP A 351 3.21 -16.61 -2.03
CA ASP A 351 2.50 -16.36 -3.30
C ASP A 351 1.69 -15.06 -3.19
N SER A 352 2.36 -14.01 -2.71
CA SER A 352 1.72 -12.78 -2.25
C SER A 352 1.19 -11.91 -3.37
N GLU A 353 -0.10 -11.59 -3.36
CA GLU A 353 -0.61 -10.39 -4.05
C GLU A 353 -0.32 -9.08 -3.29
N THR A 354 0.44 -9.14 -2.18
CA THR A 354 0.70 -8.06 -1.21
C THR A 354 -0.59 -7.46 -0.59
N PRO A 355 -0.51 -6.65 0.48
CA PRO A 355 -1.72 -6.18 1.15
C PRO A 355 -2.71 -5.42 0.26
N PRO A 356 -2.30 -4.58 -0.70
CA PRO A 356 -3.22 -3.98 -1.66
C PRO A 356 -3.98 -5.02 -2.48
N GLY A 357 -3.30 -6.04 -3.02
CA GLY A 357 -3.91 -7.06 -3.85
C GLY A 357 -4.80 -8.01 -3.06
N HIS A 358 -4.47 -8.33 -1.80
CA HIS A 358 -5.30 -9.20 -0.95
C HIS A 358 -6.72 -8.62 -0.81
N TRP A 359 -6.84 -7.29 -0.66
CA TRP A 359 -8.16 -6.66 -0.62
C TRP A 359 -8.92 -6.68 -1.96
N PHE A 360 -8.24 -6.83 -3.09
CA PHE A 360 -8.89 -7.15 -4.37
C PHE A 360 -9.36 -8.60 -4.43
N THR A 361 -8.60 -9.55 -3.91
CA THR A 361 -9.05 -10.94 -3.74
C THR A 361 -10.30 -11.01 -2.87
N ILE A 362 -10.35 -10.25 -1.77
CA ILE A 362 -11.54 -10.13 -0.92
C ILE A 362 -12.71 -9.46 -1.67
N LEU A 363 -12.46 -8.38 -2.42
CA LEU A 363 -13.49 -7.75 -3.24
C LEU A 363 -14.05 -8.73 -4.29
N ASN A 364 -13.20 -9.53 -4.92
CA ASN A 364 -13.59 -10.57 -5.86
C ASN A 364 -14.46 -11.64 -5.19
N TYR A 365 -14.04 -12.13 -4.01
CA TYR A 365 -14.85 -13.03 -3.18
C TYR A 365 -16.25 -12.45 -2.89
N VAL A 366 -16.34 -11.15 -2.56
CA VAL A 366 -17.60 -10.45 -2.33
C VAL A 366 -18.43 -10.35 -3.62
N ASN A 367 -17.81 -9.95 -4.72
CA ASN A 367 -18.46 -9.77 -6.03
C ASN A 367 -19.03 -11.07 -6.59
N ASP A 368 -18.35 -12.19 -6.32
CA ASP A 368 -18.72 -13.53 -6.78
C ASP A 368 -19.77 -14.17 -5.82
N HIS A 369 -20.07 -13.55 -4.67
CA HIS A 369 -20.99 -14.10 -3.68
C HIS A 369 -22.46 -14.03 -4.17
N PRO A 370 -23.22 -15.14 -4.15
CA PRO A 370 -24.56 -15.23 -4.73
C PRO A 370 -25.63 -14.37 -4.02
N LEU A 371 -25.37 -13.95 -2.78
CA LEU A 371 -26.27 -13.07 -2.03
C LEU A 371 -25.97 -11.58 -2.24
N LEU A 372 -24.89 -11.21 -2.94
CA LEU A 372 -24.63 -9.82 -3.25
C LEU A 372 -25.63 -9.31 -4.28
N GLN A 373 -26.26 -8.18 -3.99
CA GLN A 373 -26.97 -7.40 -5.00
C GLN A 373 -26.06 -6.27 -5.46
N LYS A 374 -25.60 -6.32 -6.71
CA LYS A 374 -24.70 -5.32 -7.33
C LYS A 374 -25.42 -3.98 -7.57
N ARG A 375 -25.72 -3.27 -6.48
CA ARG A 375 -26.33 -1.94 -6.44
C ARG A 375 -25.34 -0.99 -5.81
N PHE A 376 -24.98 0.09 -6.50
CA PHE A 376 -24.02 1.05 -5.97
C PHE A 376 -24.58 1.70 -4.69
N ARG A 377 -23.81 1.69 -3.60
CA ARG A 377 -24.27 2.07 -2.24
C ARG A 377 -25.45 1.25 -1.72
N GLY A 378 -25.66 0.04 -2.24
CA GLY A 378 -26.82 -0.80 -1.91
C GLY A 378 -28.15 -0.23 -2.40
N GLN A 379 -28.13 0.79 -3.25
CA GLN A 379 -29.29 1.56 -3.69
C GLN A 379 -29.37 1.67 -5.21
N GLY A 380 -30.52 2.13 -5.73
CA GLY A 380 -30.70 2.33 -7.17
C GLY A 380 -30.85 1.01 -7.95
N PRO A 381 -30.69 1.02 -9.29
CA PRO A 381 -30.84 -0.16 -10.14
C PRO A 381 -29.72 -1.19 -9.90
N LEU A 382 -29.97 -2.43 -10.32
CA LEU A 382 -28.89 -3.42 -10.43
C LEU A 382 -27.96 -2.98 -11.57
N LEU A 383 -26.66 -3.02 -11.31
CA LEU A 383 -25.64 -2.78 -12.31
C LEU A 383 -25.29 -4.09 -13.02
N GLU A 384 -24.98 -3.99 -14.31
CA GLU A 384 -24.38 -5.08 -15.06
C GLU A 384 -22.98 -5.38 -14.52
N ASP A 385 -22.52 -6.63 -14.64
CA ASP A 385 -21.28 -7.09 -14.01
C ASP A 385 -20.06 -6.26 -14.41
N LEU A 386 -19.94 -5.89 -15.69
CA LEU A 386 -18.83 -5.05 -16.15
C LEU A 386 -18.83 -3.67 -15.49
N GLU A 387 -19.99 -3.02 -15.40
CA GLU A 387 -20.10 -1.70 -14.77
C GLU A 387 -19.80 -1.78 -13.27
N TRP A 388 -20.32 -2.80 -12.58
CA TRP A 388 -20.02 -3.04 -11.17
C TRP A 388 -18.52 -3.22 -10.94
N ASP A 389 -17.88 -4.14 -11.66
CA ASP A 389 -16.47 -4.47 -11.45
C ASP A 389 -15.57 -3.27 -11.75
N VAL A 390 -15.82 -2.54 -12.84
CA VAL A 390 -15.05 -1.34 -13.21
C VAL A 390 -15.16 -0.26 -12.12
N LYS A 391 -16.36 0.02 -11.62
CA LYS A 391 -16.57 1.02 -10.55
C LYS A 391 -15.97 0.57 -9.22
N ALA A 392 -16.13 -0.70 -8.88
CA ALA A 392 -15.60 -1.29 -7.65
C ALA A 392 -14.07 -1.25 -7.61
N TYR A 393 -13.41 -1.68 -8.70
CA TYR A 393 -11.97 -1.63 -8.82
C TYR A 393 -11.45 -0.20 -8.82
N PHE A 394 -12.07 0.72 -9.55
CA PHE A 394 -11.63 2.12 -9.56
C PHE A 394 -11.66 2.76 -8.16
N ALA A 395 -12.73 2.54 -7.40
CA ALA A 395 -12.84 3.05 -6.02
C ALA A 395 -11.83 2.41 -5.06
N LEU A 396 -11.68 1.08 -5.10
CA LEU A 396 -10.74 0.37 -4.22
C LEU A 396 -9.29 0.69 -4.58
N ALA A 397 -8.95 0.69 -5.87
CA ALA A 397 -7.60 0.96 -6.34
C ALA A 397 -7.12 2.36 -5.94
N GLY A 398 -7.99 3.37 -6.10
CA GLY A 398 -7.70 4.72 -5.65
C GLY A 398 -7.43 4.80 -4.15
N ALA A 399 -8.21 4.08 -3.34
CA ALA A 399 -8.03 4.04 -1.89
C ALA A 399 -6.72 3.36 -1.47
N VAL A 400 -6.39 2.21 -2.06
CA VAL A 400 -5.12 1.51 -1.73
C VAL A 400 -3.91 2.26 -2.28
N HIS A 401 -4.00 2.92 -3.45
CA HIS A 401 -2.93 3.79 -3.94
C HIS A 401 -2.64 4.95 -2.98
N ASP A 402 -3.67 5.66 -2.52
CA ASP A 402 -3.51 6.74 -1.55
C ASP A 402 -3.00 6.26 -0.18
N ALA A 403 -3.40 5.05 0.23
CA ALA A 403 -2.89 4.42 1.43
C ALA A 403 -1.38 4.11 1.31
N ALA A 404 -0.89 3.73 0.13
CA ALA A 404 0.54 3.54 -0.13
C ALA A 404 1.29 4.88 -0.08
N VAL A 405 0.83 5.90 -0.81
CA VAL A 405 1.42 7.25 -0.83
C VAL A 405 1.53 7.80 0.60
N THR A 406 0.43 7.72 1.36
CA THR A 406 0.38 8.21 2.73
C THR A 406 1.31 7.43 3.66
N SER A 407 1.20 6.10 3.67
CA SER A 407 1.95 5.26 4.61
C SER A 407 3.45 5.34 4.36
N TRP A 408 3.91 5.30 3.11
CA TRP A 408 5.33 5.37 2.81
C TRP A 408 5.92 6.78 2.93
N GLY A 409 5.15 7.84 2.67
CA GLY A 409 5.58 9.21 2.99
C GLY A 409 5.83 9.39 4.50
N ILE A 410 4.91 8.89 5.34
CA ILE A 410 5.05 8.89 6.80
C ILE A 410 6.25 8.01 7.23
N LYS A 411 6.39 6.79 6.67
CA LYS A 411 7.49 5.89 6.99
C LYS A 411 8.85 6.47 6.64
N GLY A 412 9.01 7.09 5.48
CA GLY A 412 10.28 7.72 5.10
C GLY A 412 10.63 8.92 5.97
N TRP A 413 9.64 9.73 6.33
CA TRP A 413 9.86 10.88 7.20
C TRP A 413 10.18 10.45 8.62
N TYR A 414 9.28 9.74 9.31
CA TYR A 414 9.50 9.38 10.72
C TYR A 414 10.57 8.31 10.88
N ASP A 415 10.75 7.46 9.86
CA ASP A 415 11.80 6.45 9.78
C ASP A 415 11.90 5.63 11.06
N TYR A 416 10.76 5.24 11.63
CA TYR A 416 10.66 4.64 12.94
C TYR A 416 11.08 3.16 12.95
N LEU A 417 11.71 2.72 14.04
CA LEU A 417 12.28 1.37 14.14
C LEU A 417 11.24 0.24 14.24
N ARG A 418 11.74 -1.00 14.12
CA ARG A 418 10.97 -2.25 14.21
C ARG A 418 11.15 -2.96 15.56
N PRO A 419 10.21 -3.84 15.97
CA PRO A 419 10.27 -4.52 17.26
C PRO A 419 11.55 -5.29 17.53
N ILE A 420 12.10 -6.03 16.56
CA ILE A 420 13.34 -6.79 16.78
C ILE A 420 14.50 -5.90 17.21
N SER A 421 14.67 -4.74 16.56
CA SER A 421 15.70 -3.77 16.90
C SER A 421 15.45 -3.14 18.27
N ALA A 422 14.19 -2.74 18.55
CA ALA A 422 13.80 -2.09 19.80
C ALA A 422 13.95 -3.01 21.01
N ILE A 423 13.43 -4.24 20.92
CA ILE A 423 13.44 -5.22 22.00
C ILE A 423 14.87 -5.62 22.34
N ARG A 424 15.70 -5.92 21.33
CA ARG A 424 17.11 -6.29 21.56
C ARG A 424 17.92 -5.13 22.14
N LEU A 425 17.73 -3.90 21.63
CA LEU A 425 18.32 -2.71 22.23
C LEU A 425 17.93 -2.53 23.70
N MET A 426 16.63 -2.57 24.00
CA MET A 426 16.15 -2.36 25.37
C MET A 426 16.65 -3.47 26.30
N ALA A 427 16.82 -4.70 25.80
CA ALA A 427 17.39 -5.81 26.55
C ALA A 427 18.90 -5.63 26.83
N ASP A 428 19.68 -5.15 25.85
CA ASP A 428 21.11 -4.86 26.02
C ASP A 428 21.36 -3.76 27.05
N LEU A 429 20.44 -2.78 27.14
CA LEU A 429 20.47 -1.76 28.19
C LEU A 429 20.18 -2.33 29.58
N GLY A 430 19.52 -3.48 29.67
CA GLY A 430 19.12 -4.11 30.92
C GLY A 430 17.65 -3.85 31.29
N GLN A 431 17.32 -3.95 32.58
CA GLN A 431 15.94 -3.78 33.04
C GLN A 431 15.59 -2.31 33.37
N GLY A 432 14.39 -1.89 33.00
CA GLY A 432 13.91 -0.52 33.18
C GLY A 432 12.92 -0.29 34.33
N SER A 433 12.67 -1.29 35.18
CA SER A 433 11.58 -1.25 36.17
C SER A 433 12.01 -0.86 37.58
N ASN A 434 13.18 -1.29 38.04
CA ASN A 434 13.57 -1.13 39.43
C ASN A 434 15.03 -0.69 39.59
N PRO A 435 15.30 0.58 39.97
CA PRO A 435 16.66 1.09 40.14
C PRO A 435 17.46 0.42 41.28
N ALA A 436 16.80 -0.36 42.14
CA ALA A 436 17.47 -1.11 43.20
C ALA A 436 17.91 -2.52 42.78
N LEU A 437 17.48 -3.03 41.61
CA LEU A 437 17.92 -4.32 41.08
C LEU A 437 19.16 -4.15 40.19
N PRO A 438 20.00 -5.20 40.05
CA PRO A 438 21.14 -5.19 39.13
C PRO A 438 20.72 -4.88 37.67
N ASN A 439 21.68 -4.39 36.88
CA ASN A 439 21.49 -4.07 35.45
C ASN A 439 20.29 -3.15 35.17
N TYR A 440 20.05 -2.17 36.06
CA TYR A 440 19.04 -1.14 35.81
C TYR A 440 19.51 -0.11 34.79
N HIS A 441 18.64 0.26 33.86
CA HIS A 441 18.81 1.40 32.97
C HIS A 441 17.46 2.07 32.66
N PRO A 442 17.34 3.42 32.66
CA PRO A 442 16.06 4.10 32.40
C PRO A 442 15.41 3.77 31.04
N GLY A 443 16.25 3.55 30.02
CA GLY A 443 15.83 3.08 28.69
C GLY A 443 15.76 1.55 28.53
N GLY A 444 16.01 0.79 29.61
CA GLY A 444 15.94 -0.67 29.59
C GLY A 444 14.50 -1.20 29.50
N ILE A 445 14.37 -2.47 29.15
CA ILE A 445 13.05 -3.11 28.97
C ILE A 445 12.34 -3.29 30.33
N PRO A 446 11.04 -2.97 30.45
CA PRO A 446 10.31 -3.17 31.70
C PRO A 446 10.15 -4.66 32.03
N LEU A 447 10.39 -5.01 33.29
CA LEU A 447 10.12 -6.34 33.83
C LEU A 447 8.60 -6.56 33.97
N VAL A 448 8.15 -7.72 33.52
CA VAL A 448 6.77 -8.19 33.62
C VAL A 448 6.83 -9.63 34.12
N PRO A 449 6.46 -9.92 35.38
CA PRO A 449 6.57 -11.27 35.95
C PRO A 449 5.90 -12.33 35.06
N GLY A 450 6.60 -13.43 34.81
CA GLY A 450 6.13 -14.50 33.92
C GLY A 450 6.35 -14.27 32.42
N TYR A 451 6.80 -13.09 32.00
CA TYR A 451 6.99 -12.75 30.58
C TYR A 451 8.35 -12.10 30.28
N ILE A 452 8.77 -11.12 31.08
CA ILE A 452 10.02 -10.38 30.92
C ILE A 452 10.71 -10.34 32.27
N GLU A 453 11.81 -11.08 32.40
CA GLU A 453 12.50 -11.27 33.67
C GLU A 453 14.01 -11.16 33.52
N GLN A 454 14.71 -11.01 34.64
CA GLN A 454 16.16 -11.21 34.67
C GLN A 454 16.48 -12.67 34.91
N VAL A 455 17.47 -13.18 34.19
CA VAL A 455 18.05 -14.51 34.44
C VAL A 455 18.64 -14.54 35.86
N GLN A 456 18.18 -15.50 36.67
CA GLN A 456 18.62 -15.69 38.04
C GLN A 456 19.66 -16.81 38.14
N ALA A 457 20.40 -16.84 39.25
CA ALA A 457 21.25 -17.99 39.56
C ALA A 457 20.40 -19.27 39.69
N GLY A 458 20.74 -20.31 38.91
CA GLY A 458 19.99 -21.57 38.87
C GLY A 458 18.90 -21.64 37.79
N ASP A 459 18.66 -20.56 37.03
CA ASP A 459 17.87 -20.65 35.79
C ASP A 459 18.59 -21.55 34.77
N SER A 460 17.82 -22.28 33.96
CA SER A 460 18.38 -23.04 32.83
C SER A 460 19.14 -22.16 31.83
N LEU A 461 18.76 -20.87 31.74
CA LEU A 461 19.40 -19.88 30.89
C LEU A 461 20.64 -19.23 31.52
N ALA A 462 20.98 -19.52 32.78
CA ALA A 462 22.12 -18.89 33.46
C ALA A 462 23.47 -19.13 32.75
N GLY A 463 23.57 -20.21 31.96
CA GLY A 463 24.80 -20.67 31.35
C GLY A 463 25.63 -21.52 32.32
N GLU A 464 26.61 -22.25 31.79
CA GLU A 464 27.40 -23.21 32.59
C GLU A 464 28.22 -22.51 33.69
N ASN A 465 28.61 -21.25 33.45
CA ASN A 465 29.41 -20.45 34.37
C ASN A 465 28.61 -19.28 34.98
N GLY A 466 27.30 -19.23 34.77
CA GLY A 466 26.47 -18.11 35.20
C GLY A 466 26.65 -16.84 34.36
N GLU A 467 27.20 -16.95 33.14
CA GLU A 467 27.53 -15.83 32.25
C GLU A 467 26.31 -15.00 31.83
N ASN A 468 25.11 -15.56 31.89
CA ASN A 468 23.88 -14.87 31.53
C ASN A 468 23.12 -14.31 32.74
N ILE A 469 23.58 -14.54 33.97
CA ILE A 469 22.90 -14.03 35.17
C ILE A 469 22.80 -12.50 35.09
N GLY A 470 21.58 -11.99 35.30
CA GLY A 470 21.26 -10.56 35.20
C GLY A 470 20.91 -10.06 33.79
N LYS A 471 21.14 -10.86 32.74
CA LYS A 471 20.59 -10.57 31.40
C LYS A 471 19.06 -10.68 31.42
N ILE A 472 18.42 -10.10 30.41
CA ILE A 472 16.97 -10.22 30.22
C ILE A 472 16.62 -11.52 29.52
N LYS A 473 15.61 -12.22 30.03
CA LYS A 473 14.94 -13.36 29.39
C LYS A 473 13.48 -13.01 29.07
N LEU A 474 12.98 -13.54 27.96
CA LEU A 474 11.59 -13.40 27.50
C LEU A 474 10.92 -14.77 27.47
N PHE A 475 9.67 -14.86 27.88
CA PHE A 475 8.82 -16.02 27.62
C PHE A 475 8.06 -15.77 26.31
N ALA A 476 8.53 -16.37 25.23
CA ALA A 476 8.12 -16.03 23.85
C ALA A 476 8.26 -17.25 22.92
N TRP A 477 7.80 -17.13 21.67
CA TRP A 477 8.13 -18.09 20.61
C TRP A 477 9.64 -18.23 20.51
N ARG A 478 10.13 -19.48 20.51
CA ARG A 478 11.56 -19.74 20.73
C ARG A 478 12.45 -19.39 19.55
N GLY A 479 11.85 -19.13 18.40
CA GLY A 479 12.58 -18.74 17.20
C GLY A 479 12.96 -19.92 16.31
N PRO A 480 13.53 -19.61 15.14
CA PRO A 480 13.77 -20.59 14.09
C PRO A 480 14.86 -21.61 14.39
N ASP A 481 15.76 -21.36 15.34
CA ASP A 481 16.80 -22.32 15.73
C ASP A 481 16.22 -23.62 16.35
N TYR A 482 14.92 -23.64 16.66
CA TYR A 482 14.19 -24.80 17.16
C TYR A 482 13.42 -25.56 16.07
N ILE A 483 13.56 -25.17 14.81
CA ILE A 483 12.89 -25.77 13.66
C ILE A 483 13.94 -26.14 12.61
N GLU A 484 14.22 -27.44 12.45
CA GLU A 484 15.03 -27.98 11.36
C GLU A 484 14.14 -28.44 10.19
N PHE A 485 12.98 -29.03 10.50
CA PHE A 485 12.02 -29.55 9.53
C PHE A 485 10.64 -28.91 9.72
N PRO A 486 10.35 -27.77 9.04
CA PRO A 486 9.13 -27.00 9.26
C PRO A 486 7.85 -27.77 8.94
N GLU A 487 7.91 -28.86 8.18
CA GLU A 487 6.75 -29.69 7.86
C GLU A 487 6.27 -30.57 9.02
N ILE A 488 7.10 -30.77 10.05
CA ILE A 488 6.84 -31.70 11.16
C ILE A 488 7.31 -31.19 12.53
N GLU A 489 7.80 -29.95 12.61
CA GLU A 489 8.33 -29.35 13.84
C GLU A 489 7.72 -27.99 14.11
N MET A 490 7.61 -27.65 15.39
CA MET A 490 7.16 -26.36 15.90
C MET A 490 8.15 -25.88 16.96
N ALA A 491 8.54 -24.60 16.93
CA ALA A 491 9.50 -24.09 17.92
C ALA A 491 8.91 -24.06 19.34
N GLY A 492 7.59 -23.87 19.44
CA GLY A 492 6.84 -23.68 20.68
C GLY A 492 7.23 -22.38 21.40
N VAL A 493 6.69 -22.21 22.61
CA VAL A 493 6.99 -21.06 23.47
C VAL A 493 7.86 -21.49 24.65
N GLY A 494 8.76 -20.60 25.09
CA GLY A 494 9.58 -20.84 26.28
C GLY A 494 10.44 -19.64 26.67
N TRP A 495 11.18 -19.80 27.77
CA TRP A 495 12.16 -18.81 28.18
C TRP A 495 13.36 -18.83 27.21
N ILE A 496 13.62 -17.68 26.59
CA ILE A 496 14.80 -17.41 25.75
C ILE A 496 15.53 -16.18 26.25
N LEU A 497 16.82 -16.04 25.93
CA LEU A 497 17.53 -14.78 26.14
C LEU A 497 16.97 -13.71 25.18
N ALA A 498 16.67 -12.52 25.71
CA ALA A 498 16.04 -11.44 24.94
C ALA A 498 16.92 -10.95 23.75
N GLU A 499 18.25 -11.03 23.91
CA GLU A 499 19.23 -10.75 22.87
C GLU A 499 19.09 -11.67 21.64
N ASN A 500 18.40 -12.80 21.78
CA ASN A 500 18.14 -13.79 20.72
C ASN A 500 16.67 -13.80 20.27
N TRP A 501 15.85 -12.80 20.63
CA TRP A 501 14.44 -12.79 20.26
C TRP A 501 14.25 -12.60 18.74
N TRP A 502 13.28 -13.32 18.18
CA TRP A 502 12.83 -13.20 16.79
C TRP A 502 11.31 -12.94 16.75
N PRO A 503 10.83 -12.12 15.81
CA PRO A 503 9.40 -12.06 15.50
C PRO A 503 8.92 -13.38 14.88
N TYR A 504 7.64 -13.70 15.04
CA TYR A 504 7.02 -14.87 14.42
C TYR A 504 6.87 -14.63 12.91
N GLN A 505 7.96 -14.92 12.19
CA GLN A 505 8.12 -14.74 10.75
C GLN A 505 9.11 -15.78 10.22
N ARG A 506 9.11 -15.95 8.89
CA ARG A 506 10.12 -16.77 8.20
C ARG A 506 11.53 -16.23 8.49
N PRO A 507 12.55 -17.08 8.72
CA PRO A 507 13.93 -16.64 8.96
C PRO A 507 14.54 -15.84 7.80
N THR A 508 14.05 -16.07 6.59
CA THR A 508 14.45 -15.37 5.36
C THR A 508 13.69 -14.06 5.14
N PHE A 509 12.69 -13.75 5.97
CA PHE A 509 11.87 -12.54 5.92
C PHE A 509 11.45 -12.10 7.33
N VAL A 510 12.43 -11.72 8.16
CA VAL A 510 12.23 -11.44 9.59
C VAL A 510 11.35 -10.22 9.86
N THR A 511 11.54 -9.16 9.07
CA THR A 511 10.67 -7.98 9.04
C THR A 511 10.75 -7.38 7.66
N PRO A 512 9.68 -6.76 7.15
CA PRO A 512 9.74 -6.08 5.86
C PRO A 512 10.84 -4.99 5.84
N PRO A 513 11.51 -4.77 4.69
CA PRO A 513 12.68 -3.88 4.59
C PRO A 513 12.26 -2.41 4.49
N PHE A 514 11.56 -1.92 5.52
CA PHE A 514 11.13 -0.53 5.66
C PHE A 514 10.69 -0.23 7.10
N ALA A 515 10.71 1.05 7.47
CA ALA A 515 10.32 1.56 8.79
C ALA A 515 8.92 1.11 9.26
N GLY A 516 8.71 1.06 10.57
CA GLY A 516 7.48 0.60 11.21
C GLY A 516 6.31 1.58 11.08
N TYR A 517 6.52 2.83 11.50
CA TYR A 517 5.45 3.82 11.69
C TYR A 517 5.07 4.53 10.39
N ILE A 518 3.82 4.50 9.91
CA ILE A 518 2.65 3.72 10.38
C ILE A 518 2.56 2.36 9.68
N SER A 519 1.79 1.42 10.22
CA SER A 519 1.56 0.10 9.62
C SER A 519 0.80 0.22 8.30
N GLY A 520 1.45 -0.16 7.19
CA GLY A 520 0.84 -0.15 5.86
C GLY A 520 -0.38 -1.08 5.79
N HIS A 521 -0.28 -2.29 6.36
CA HIS A 521 -1.39 -3.25 6.42
C HIS A 521 -2.62 -2.65 7.12
N SER A 522 -2.41 -1.92 8.24
CA SER A 522 -3.49 -1.27 8.97
C SER A 522 -4.16 -0.17 8.15
N THR A 523 -3.37 0.61 7.40
CA THR A 523 -3.89 1.68 6.52
C THR A 523 -4.64 1.12 5.31
N PHE A 524 -4.04 0.18 4.57
CA PHE A 524 -4.66 -0.45 3.40
C PHE A 524 -5.98 -1.12 3.77
N SER A 525 -5.95 -1.95 4.81
CA SER A 525 -7.09 -2.77 5.20
C SER A 525 -8.26 -1.94 5.66
N ARG A 526 -7.98 -0.88 6.44
CA ARG A 526 -9.05 -0.01 6.88
C ARG A 526 -9.62 0.82 5.73
N ALA A 527 -8.78 1.33 4.82
CA ALA A 527 -9.26 2.05 3.64
C ALA A 527 -10.15 1.16 2.76
N ALA A 528 -9.71 -0.07 2.50
CA ALA A 528 -10.48 -1.04 1.73
C ALA A 528 -11.81 -1.42 2.40
N ALA A 529 -11.81 -1.66 3.72
CA ALA A 529 -13.04 -1.96 4.46
C ALA A 529 -14.08 -0.83 4.37
N GLU A 530 -13.67 0.43 4.43
CA GLU A 530 -14.59 1.57 4.23
C GLU A 530 -15.11 1.62 2.78
N VAL A 531 -14.25 1.38 1.78
CA VAL A 531 -14.68 1.32 0.38
C VAL A 531 -15.71 0.22 0.16
N LEU A 532 -15.46 -1.00 0.64
CA LEU A 532 -16.39 -2.12 0.47
C LEU A 532 -17.72 -1.86 1.18
N THR A 533 -17.68 -1.27 2.37
CA THR A 533 -18.88 -0.85 3.11
C THR A 533 -19.71 0.15 2.32
N LEU A 534 -19.08 1.20 1.79
CA LEU A 534 -19.76 2.24 1.03
C LEU A 534 -20.23 1.74 -0.35
N LEU A 535 -19.46 0.87 -1.00
CA LEU A 535 -19.77 0.30 -2.32
C LEU A 535 -21.01 -0.59 -2.27
N THR A 536 -21.05 -1.52 -1.32
CA THR A 536 -22.16 -2.46 -1.15
C THR A 536 -23.36 -1.83 -0.44
N GLY A 537 -23.14 -0.71 0.26
CA GLY A 537 -24.15 -0.09 1.11
C GLY A 537 -24.43 -0.85 2.41
N ASP A 538 -23.57 -1.80 2.75
CA ASP A 538 -23.72 -2.68 3.90
C ASP A 538 -22.35 -2.88 4.58
N GLU A 539 -22.30 -2.85 5.91
CA GLU A 539 -21.05 -3.09 6.65
C GLU A 539 -20.67 -4.57 6.68
N TYR A 540 -21.64 -5.45 6.46
CA TYR A 540 -21.47 -6.90 6.54
C TYR A 540 -20.99 -7.50 5.22
N PHE A 541 -20.22 -8.59 5.32
CA PHE A 541 -20.04 -9.48 4.17
C PHE A 541 -21.41 -10.00 3.69
N PRO A 542 -21.62 -10.26 2.38
CA PRO A 542 -22.89 -10.78 1.89
C PRO A 542 -23.34 -12.03 2.67
N GLY A 543 -24.56 -12.02 3.21
CA GLY A 543 -25.07 -13.09 4.09
C GLY A 543 -24.61 -13.01 5.55
N GLY A 544 -23.87 -11.97 5.91
CA GLY A 544 -23.40 -11.69 7.27
C GLY A 544 -22.11 -12.44 7.64
N MET A 545 -21.37 -13.00 6.69
CA MET A 545 -20.16 -13.77 6.99
C MET A 545 -19.17 -13.79 5.81
N GLY A 546 -17.90 -13.46 6.08
CA GLY A 546 -16.75 -13.84 5.27
C GLY A 546 -15.94 -14.91 6.01
N GLU A 547 -15.34 -15.85 5.26
CA GLU A 547 -14.61 -16.97 5.85
C GLU A 547 -13.30 -17.25 5.09
N PHE A 548 -12.30 -17.73 5.82
CA PHE A 548 -11.09 -18.33 5.28
C PHE A 548 -10.74 -19.60 6.05
N HIS A 549 -10.54 -20.72 5.36
CA HIS A 549 -10.26 -22.01 5.99
C HIS A 549 -8.76 -22.35 5.93
N ALA A 550 -8.16 -22.53 7.11
CA ALA A 550 -6.80 -23.00 7.33
C ALA A 550 -6.83 -24.48 7.79
N PRO A 551 -6.51 -25.43 6.90
CA PRO A 551 -6.52 -26.85 7.23
C PRO A 551 -5.42 -27.22 8.25
N GLN A 552 -5.73 -28.17 9.14
CA GLN A 552 -4.81 -28.73 10.11
C GLN A 552 -3.49 -29.19 9.46
N ASN A 553 -2.36 -28.78 10.02
CA ASN A 553 -0.99 -29.15 9.60
C ASN A 553 -0.64 -28.84 8.13
N GLU A 554 -1.48 -28.09 7.42
CA GLU A 554 -1.33 -27.84 5.98
C GLU A 554 -1.23 -26.34 5.63
N PHE A 555 -1.60 -25.45 6.55
CA PHE A 555 -1.62 -24.02 6.27
C PHE A 555 -0.33 -23.28 6.66
N LEU A 556 0.26 -23.59 7.82
CA LEU A 556 1.46 -22.87 8.26
C LEU A 556 2.68 -23.31 7.45
N VAL A 557 3.50 -22.35 7.05
CA VAL A 557 4.53 -22.55 6.01
C VAL A 557 5.97 -22.57 6.52
N PHE A 558 6.19 -22.21 7.78
CA PHE A 558 7.53 -22.20 8.39
C PHE A 558 7.60 -22.87 9.77
N GLU A 559 6.52 -23.53 10.18
CA GLU A 559 6.45 -24.55 11.24
C GLU A 559 5.16 -25.37 11.08
N GLU A 560 5.07 -26.54 11.72
CA GLU A 560 3.91 -27.41 11.64
C GLU A 560 2.69 -26.75 12.33
N GLY A 561 1.58 -26.72 11.60
CA GLY A 561 0.27 -26.37 12.14
C GLY A 561 -0.69 -25.79 11.09
N PRO A 562 -1.86 -25.29 11.52
CA PRO A 562 -2.37 -25.30 12.90
C PRO A 562 -2.63 -26.71 13.45
N SER A 563 -2.73 -26.86 14.77
CA SER A 563 -2.92 -28.19 15.42
C SER A 563 -4.31 -28.80 15.21
N MET A 564 -5.25 -28.02 14.67
CA MET A 564 -6.58 -28.42 14.22
C MET A 564 -7.02 -27.49 13.09
N ASP A 565 -8.11 -27.84 12.41
CA ASP A 565 -8.74 -26.94 11.43
C ASP A 565 -9.14 -25.62 12.10
N VAL A 566 -8.71 -24.51 11.49
CA VAL A 566 -9.09 -23.16 11.89
C VAL A 566 -9.81 -22.51 10.72
N THR A 567 -10.95 -21.86 10.97
CA THR A 567 -11.61 -21.03 9.96
C THR A 567 -11.67 -19.61 10.50
N LEU A 568 -10.96 -18.68 9.90
CA LEU A 568 -11.12 -17.26 10.23
C LEU A 568 -12.50 -16.81 9.74
N GLN A 569 -13.24 -16.10 10.58
CA GLN A 569 -14.60 -15.64 10.30
C GLN A 569 -14.74 -14.15 10.60
N TRP A 570 -15.46 -13.43 9.74
CA TRP A 570 -15.70 -11.99 9.87
C TRP A 570 -17.16 -11.67 9.56
N ALA A 571 -17.85 -10.98 10.47
CA ALA A 571 -19.19 -10.47 10.18
C ALA A 571 -19.13 -9.28 9.23
N THR A 572 -18.23 -8.33 9.51
CA THR A 572 -18.09 -7.08 8.76
C THR A 572 -16.71 -6.91 8.13
N TYR A 573 -16.62 -6.10 7.07
CA TYR A 573 -15.34 -5.74 6.46
C TYR A 573 -14.38 -5.09 7.46
N ARG A 574 -14.93 -4.34 8.42
CA ARG A 574 -14.15 -3.73 9.49
C ARG A 574 -13.57 -4.74 10.46
N ASP A 575 -14.27 -5.84 10.76
CA ASP A 575 -13.73 -6.91 11.62
C ASP A 575 -12.54 -7.60 10.94
N ALA A 576 -12.63 -7.84 9.63
CA ALA A 576 -11.53 -8.37 8.84
C ALA A 576 -10.32 -7.42 8.91
N SER A 577 -10.54 -6.12 8.67
CA SER A 577 -9.48 -5.12 8.79
C SER A 577 -8.88 -5.00 10.21
N ASP A 578 -9.68 -5.16 11.26
CA ASP A 578 -9.19 -5.12 12.64
C ASP A 578 -8.28 -6.31 12.94
N GLN A 579 -8.69 -7.49 12.48
CA GLN A 579 -7.90 -8.70 12.55
C GLN A 579 -6.59 -8.60 11.75
N THR A 580 -6.61 -7.97 10.58
CA THR A 580 -5.37 -7.68 9.81
C THR A 580 -4.37 -6.90 10.66
N SER A 581 -4.82 -5.89 11.39
CA SER A 581 -3.95 -5.06 12.20
C SER A 581 -3.39 -5.80 13.43
N LEU A 582 -4.24 -6.56 14.16
CA LEU A 582 -3.79 -7.37 15.30
C LEU A 582 -2.75 -8.42 14.90
N SER A 583 -2.91 -9.01 13.71
CA SER A 583 -1.99 -10.00 13.18
C SER A 583 -0.55 -9.49 13.07
N ARG A 584 -0.34 -8.18 12.92
CA ARG A 584 0.99 -7.57 12.80
C ARG A 584 1.72 -7.48 14.14
N ILE A 585 0.95 -7.45 15.23
CA ILE A 585 1.45 -7.49 16.60
C ILE A 585 1.82 -8.93 16.96
N TRP A 586 0.92 -9.90 16.74
CA TRP A 586 1.22 -11.32 16.95
C TRP A 586 2.35 -11.84 16.05
N GLY A 587 2.40 -11.37 14.80
CA GLY A 587 3.52 -11.64 13.89
C GLY A 587 4.83 -10.96 14.30
N GLY A 588 4.84 -10.13 15.35
CA GLY A 588 6.06 -9.57 15.94
C GLY A 588 6.64 -8.34 15.23
N ILE A 589 5.95 -7.75 14.25
CA ILE A 589 6.55 -6.77 13.33
C ILE A 589 6.07 -5.33 13.48
N HIS A 590 5.01 -5.09 14.26
CA HIS A 590 4.48 -3.74 14.54
C HIS A 590 4.02 -3.62 16.01
N PRO A 591 4.40 -2.56 16.75
CA PRO A 591 3.77 -2.19 18.02
C PRO A 591 2.43 -1.46 17.81
N PRO A 592 1.60 -1.31 18.86
CA PRO A 592 0.35 -0.53 18.84
C PRO A 592 0.48 0.89 18.24
N ALA A 593 1.64 1.53 18.43
CA ALA A 593 1.90 2.87 17.91
C ALA A 593 1.87 2.95 16.38
N ASP A 594 2.21 1.86 15.69
CA ASP A 594 2.17 1.79 14.23
C ASP A 594 0.75 1.54 13.71
N ASP A 595 -0.09 0.86 14.50
CA ASP A 595 -1.42 0.39 14.09
C ASP A 595 -2.48 1.50 14.13
N ILE A 596 -2.74 2.09 15.31
CA ILE A 596 -3.91 2.97 15.52
C ILE A 596 -3.92 4.17 14.56
N PRO A 597 -2.82 4.90 14.34
CA PRO A 597 -2.80 5.98 13.35
C PRO A 597 -3.06 5.47 11.93
N GLY A 598 -2.56 4.28 11.58
CA GLY A 598 -2.83 3.61 10.31
C GLY A 598 -4.32 3.38 10.08
N ARG A 599 -5.03 2.76 11.02
CA ARG A 599 -6.48 2.57 10.91
C ARG A 599 -7.21 3.93 10.84
N ARG A 600 -6.86 4.91 11.68
CA ARG A 600 -7.51 6.24 11.66
C ARG A 600 -7.36 6.96 10.33
N ILE A 601 -6.18 6.87 9.72
CA ILE A 601 -5.90 7.43 8.39
C ILE A 601 -6.64 6.65 7.31
N GLY A 602 -6.62 5.31 7.39
CA GLY A 602 -7.34 4.43 6.46
C GLY A 602 -8.84 4.76 6.36
N ILE A 603 -9.50 5.07 7.49
CA ILE A 603 -10.93 5.49 7.50
C ILE A 603 -11.14 6.71 6.59
N LYS A 604 -10.25 7.71 6.72
CA LYS A 604 -10.34 8.96 5.96
C LYS A 604 -10.02 8.74 4.48
N ILE A 605 -8.99 7.94 4.18
CA ILE A 605 -8.57 7.64 2.80
C ILE A 605 -9.67 6.87 2.07
N GLY A 606 -10.17 5.78 2.65
CA GLY A 606 -11.21 4.95 2.02
C GLY A 606 -12.47 5.76 1.70
N THR A 607 -12.92 6.59 2.65
CA THR A 607 -14.08 7.47 2.43
C THR A 607 -13.82 8.50 1.33
N ALA A 608 -12.68 9.22 1.38
CA ALA A 608 -12.36 10.26 0.41
C ALA A 608 -12.17 9.70 -1.02
N ALA A 609 -11.52 8.54 -1.14
CA ALA A 609 -11.35 7.85 -2.41
C ALA A 609 -12.69 7.40 -2.98
N PHE A 610 -13.57 6.81 -2.16
CA PHE A 610 -14.91 6.41 -2.61
C PHE A 610 -15.74 7.62 -3.07
N GLU A 611 -15.73 8.72 -2.31
CA GLU A 611 -16.44 9.95 -2.67
C GLU A 611 -15.88 10.60 -3.94
N LYS A 612 -14.56 10.57 -4.16
CA LYS A 612 -13.96 11.04 -5.42
C LYS A 612 -14.37 10.14 -6.58
N ALA A 613 -14.29 8.82 -6.42
CA ALA A 613 -14.71 7.87 -7.45
C ALA A 613 -16.20 8.03 -7.82
N GLU A 614 -17.09 8.18 -6.84
CA GLU A 614 -18.51 8.43 -7.09
C GLU A 614 -18.73 9.68 -7.95
N ARG A 615 -18.02 10.77 -7.67
CA ARG A 615 -18.17 12.00 -8.46
C ARG A 615 -17.80 11.79 -9.93
N TYR A 616 -16.82 10.94 -10.25
CA TYR A 616 -16.55 10.56 -11.63
C TYR A 616 -17.71 9.77 -12.24
N PHE A 617 -18.29 8.83 -11.49
CA PHE A 617 -19.41 8.01 -11.97
C PHE A 617 -20.66 8.85 -12.25
N THR A 618 -20.87 9.93 -11.51
CA THR A 618 -22.04 10.82 -11.65
C THR A 618 -21.80 12.05 -12.51
N GLY A 619 -20.61 12.19 -13.10
CA GLY A 619 -20.25 13.33 -13.96
C GLY A 619 -20.12 14.66 -13.21
N THR A 620 -19.78 14.60 -11.92
CA THR A 620 -19.66 15.75 -11.02
C THR A 620 -18.27 15.85 -10.39
N ALA A 621 -17.25 15.22 -10.98
CA ALA A 621 -15.89 15.31 -10.50
C ALA A 621 -15.35 16.73 -10.74
N ASP A 622 -14.73 17.29 -9.70
CA ASP A 622 -13.91 18.49 -9.86
C ASP A 622 -12.63 18.06 -10.58
N LEU A 623 -12.41 18.60 -11.78
CA LEU A 623 -11.17 18.37 -12.51
C LEU A 623 -10.01 19.02 -11.75
N ASP A 624 -8.85 18.35 -11.69
CA ASP A 624 -7.67 18.86 -10.99
C ASP A 624 -7.33 20.26 -11.50
N GLN A 625 -7.30 21.22 -10.57
CA GLN A 625 -6.96 22.62 -10.86
C GLN A 625 -5.45 22.85 -10.76
N THR A 626 -4.65 21.91 -11.26
CA THR A 626 -3.19 22.10 -11.28
C THR A 626 -2.87 23.37 -12.07
N PRO A 627 -1.94 24.22 -11.62
CA PRO A 627 -1.51 25.36 -12.42
C PRO A 627 -1.02 24.93 -13.80
N ALA A 628 -1.26 25.77 -14.81
CA ALA A 628 -0.71 25.54 -16.13
C ALA A 628 0.83 25.62 -16.09
N ALA A 629 1.45 24.51 -16.44
CA ALA A 629 2.88 24.35 -16.61
C ALA A 629 3.17 24.16 -18.10
N VAL A 630 4.17 24.87 -18.60
CA VAL A 630 4.56 24.84 -20.01
C VAL A 630 6.04 24.52 -20.13
N LYS A 631 6.36 23.43 -20.81
CA LYS A 631 7.74 23.04 -21.12
C LYS A 631 8.10 23.50 -22.52
N LEU A 632 9.08 24.40 -22.60
CA LEU A 632 9.57 24.96 -23.85
C LEU A 632 10.87 24.30 -24.30
N TYR A 633 10.91 23.82 -25.54
CA TYR A 633 12.14 23.31 -26.15
C TYR A 633 12.15 23.43 -27.69
N PRO A 634 13.32 23.70 -28.31
CA PRO A 634 14.55 24.12 -27.64
C PRO A 634 14.39 25.54 -27.06
N ASN A 635 14.89 25.74 -25.84
CA ASN A 635 14.95 27.05 -25.21
C ASN A 635 16.23 27.14 -24.35
N PRO A 636 17.27 27.84 -24.82
CA PRO A 636 17.28 28.77 -25.95
C PRO A 636 17.10 28.14 -27.34
N CYS A 637 16.50 28.89 -28.28
CA CYS A 637 16.32 28.52 -29.69
C CYS A 637 17.13 29.46 -30.62
N ARG A 638 17.46 29.01 -31.83
CA ARG A 638 18.13 29.79 -32.88
C ARG A 638 17.15 30.23 -33.96
N THR A 639 17.57 31.20 -34.77
CA THR A 639 16.83 31.61 -35.97
C THR A 639 16.63 30.41 -36.90
N GLY A 640 15.38 30.02 -37.12
CA GLY A 640 14.98 28.88 -37.96
C GLY A 640 14.54 27.65 -37.16
N ASP A 641 14.77 27.63 -35.84
CA ASP A 641 14.28 26.56 -34.98
C ASP A 641 12.78 26.67 -34.78
N ARG A 642 12.13 25.52 -34.63
CA ARG A 642 10.73 25.42 -34.26
C ARG A 642 10.63 25.23 -32.75
N LEU A 643 10.10 26.23 -32.05
CA LEU A 643 9.86 26.16 -30.62
C LEU A 643 8.64 25.30 -30.35
N THR A 644 8.79 24.23 -29.56
CA THR A 644 7.68 23.40 -29.09
C THR A 644 7.37 23.76 -27.65
N ALA A 645 6.08 23.92 -27.36
CA ALA A 645 5.54 24.16 -26.04
C ALA A 645 4.61 23.01 -25.68
N GLU A 646 5.07 22.11 -24.82
CA GLU A 646 4.21 21.09 -24.19
C GLU A 646 3.44 21.75 -23.05
N VAL A 647 2.12 21.54 -23.03
CA VAL A 647 1.22 22.16 -22.08
C VAL A 647 0.49 21.07 -21.32
N ASN A 648 0.52 21.14 -19.98
CA ASN A 648 -0.22 20.22 -19.12
C ASN A 648 -1.72 20.56 -19.03
N HIS A 649 -2.33 21.18 -20.04
CA HIS A 649 -3.73 21.59 -20.08
C HIS A 649 -4.28 21.50 -21.51
N PRO A 650 -5.62 21.44 -21.68
CA PRO A 650 -6.26 21.55 -22.97
C PRO A 650 -5.80 22.79 -23.75
N THR A 651 -5.46 22.56 -25.02
CA THR A 651 -4.99 23.59 -25.96
C THR A 651 -6.08 24.06 -26.92
N ASP A 652 -7.32 23.57 -26.77
CA ASP A 652 -8.46 24.02 -27.55
C ASP A 652 -8.76 25.50 -27.28
N GLY A 653 -8.84 26.28 -28.36
CA GLY A 653 -9.02 27.73 -28.28
C GLY A 653 -7.82 28.49 -27.69
N LEU A 654 -6.64 27.84 -27.55
CA LEU A 654 -5.43 28.45 -27.03
C LEU A 654 -5.05 29.70 -27.82
N ARG A 655 -4.82 30.79 -27.08
CA ARG A 655 -4.28 32.05 -27.61
C ARG A 655 -2.85 32.22 -27.16
N VAL A 656 -1.96 32.40 -28.14
CA VAL A 656 -0.54 32.63 -27.90
C VAL A 656 -0.17 34.05 -28.31
N VAL A 657 0.48 34.78 -27.40
CA VAL A 657 0.96 36.14 -27.60
C VAL A 657 2.41 36.24 -27.17
N LEU A 658 3.28 36.76 -28.03
CA LEU A 658 4.68 36.99 -27.71
C LEU A 658 4.89 38.48 -27.40
N TYR A 659 5.64 38.77 -26.34
CA TYR A 659 6.07 40.12 -25.99
C TYR A 659 7.60 40.20 -26.00
N ASN A 660 8.17 41.32 -26.43
CA ASN A 660 9.59 41.59 -26.18
C ASN A 660 9.82 42.05 -24.73
N ILE A 661 11.08 42.22 -24.32
CA ILE A 661 11.44 42.70 -22.97
C ILE A 661 10.90 44.10 -22.63
N LEU A 662 10.46 44.87 -23.63
CA LEU A 662 9.86 46.20 -23.44
C LEU A 662 8.34 46.11 -23.23
N GLY A 663 7.77 44.90 -23.26
CA GLY A 663 6.33 44.67 -23.13
C GLY A 663 5.56 44.92 -24.43
N GLU A 664 6.25 45.09 -25.56
CA GLU A 664 5.61 45.31 -26.85
C GLU A 664 5.19 43.96 -27.45
N ARG A 665 3.94 43.88 -27.91
CA ARG A 665 3.40 42.68 -28.56
C ARG A 665 4.08 42.46 -29.91
N ILE A 666 4.69 41.30 -30.08
CA ILE A 666 5.21 40.82 -31.36
C ILE A 666 4.07 40.09 -32.11
N PRO A 667 3.68 40.56 -33.30
CA PRO A 667 2.64 39.91 -34.09
C PRO A 667 3.13 38.54 -34.60
N LEU A 668 2.33 37.50 -34.36
CA LEU A 668 2.52 36.16 -34.90
C LEU A 668 1.54 35.95 -36.06
N ALA A 669 2.04 35.55 -37.23
CA ALA A 669 1.19 35.18 -38.36
C ALA A 669 0.52 33.82 -38.08
N PRO A 670 -0.72 33.57 -38.55
CA PRO A 670 -1.42 32.30 -38.33
C PRO A 670 -0.63 31.06 -38.79
N ALA A 671 0.19 31.19 -39.83
CA ALA A 671 1.04 30.10 -40.34
C ALA A 671 2.22 29.75 -39.41
N GLN A 672 2.57 30.61 -38.44
CA GLN A 672 3.66 30.39 -37.51
C GLN A 672 3.25 29.56 -36.30
N LEU A 673 1.95 29.35 -36.08
CA LEU A 673 1.43 28.65 -34.91
C LEU A 673 0.67 27.40 -35.34
N GLN A 674 1.16 26.24 -34.93
CA GLN A 674 0.44 24.97 -35.06
C GLN A 674 0.04 24.51 -33.67
N ILE A 675 -1.27 24.47 -33.40
CA ILE A 675 -1.81 23.98 -32.14
C ILE A 675 -2.23 22.52 -32.36
N SER A 676 -1.85 21.68 -31.42
CA SER A 676 -2.24 20.28 -31.35
C SER A 676 -2.69 19.97 -29.91
N PRO A 677 -3.43 18.89 -29.68
CA PRO A 677 -3.86 18.56 -28.32
C PRO A 677 -2.64 18.34 -27.40
N GLY A 678 -2.53 19.17 -26.34
CA GLY A 678 -1.45 19.09 -25.34
C GLY A 678 -0.12 19.73 -25.72
N TYR A 679 0.03 20.27 -26.94
CA TYR A 679 1.20 21.07 -27.29
C TYR A 679 0.93 22.07 -28.42
N PHE A 680 1.80 23.05 -28.57
CA PHE A 680 1.81 23.85 -29.80
C PHE A 680 3.24 24.08 -30.26
N GLN A 681 3.38 24.32 -31.56
CA GLN A 681 4.64 24.68 -32.19
C GLN A 681 4.57 26.10 -32.71
N LEU A 682 5.59 26.89 -32.35
CA LEU A 682 5.80 28.25 -32.80
C LEU A 682 7.04 28.30 -33.68
N ASP A 683 6.87 28.74 -34.92
CA ASP A 683 7.99 29.02 -35.81
C ASP A 683 8.67 30.34 -35.43
N GLY A 684 9.80 30.21 -34.73
CA GLY A 684 10.65 31.33 -34.31
C GLY A 684 11.54 31.89 -35.42
N GLY A 685 11.43 31.38 -36.65
CA GLY A 685 12.34 31.63 -37.77
C GLY A 685 12.63 33.08 -38.14
N ASN A 686 11.80 34.02 -37.70
CA ASN A 686 11.95 35.45 -37.98
C ASN A 686 12.11 36.32 -36.72
N LEU A 687 12.28 35.75 -35.52
CA LEU A 687 12.47 36.53 -34.29
C LEU A 687 13.94 36.98 -34.16
N PRO A 688 14.21 38.28 -33.96
CA PRO A 688 15.56 38.75 -33.66
C PRO A 688 16.15 38.09 -32.40
N PRO A 689 17.48 37.94 -32.30
CA PRO A 689 18.13 37.49 -31.08
C PRO A 689 17.75 38.37 -29.88
N GLY A 690 17.36 37.76 -28.77
CA GLY A 690 16.82 38.47 -27.62
C GLY A 690 16.04 37.58 -26.65
N ILE A 691 15.47 38.21 -25.62
CA ILE A 691 14.57 37.56 -24.66
C ILE A 691 13.14 38.01 -24.96
N TYR A 692 12.22 37.06 -24.95
CA TYR A 692 10.80 37.29 -25.16
C TYR A 692 10.01 36.65 -24.04
N LEU A 693 8.81 37.17 -23.81
CA LEU A 693 7.82 36.60 -22.89
C LEU A 693 6.66 36.03 -23.72
N LEU A 694 6.47 34.73 -23.62
CA LEU A 694 5.39 33.99 -24.26
C LEU A 694 4.22 33.90 -23.29
N HIS A 695 3.12 34.56 -23.62
CA HIS A 695 1.87 34.52 -22.88
C HIS A 695 0.90 33.56 -23.57
N MET A 696 0.41 32.59 -22.83
CA MET A 696 -0.52 31.56 -23.30
C MET A 696 -1.79 31.63 -22.48
N ARG A 697 -2.94 31.66 -23.17
CA ARG A 697 -4.24 31.69 -22.52
C ARG A 697 -5.15 30.65 -23.16
N GLY A 698 -5.45 29.59 -22.42
CA GLY A 698 -6.43 28.58 -22.78
C GLY A 698 -7.76 28.80 -22.06
N VAL A 699 -8.66 27.83 -22.19
CA VAL A 699 -9.93 27.84 -21.46
C VAL A 699 -9.66 27.51 -19.99
N GLY A 700 -9.89 28.48 -19.10
CA GLY A 700 -9.74 28.30 -17.65
C GLY A 700 -8.31 28.40 -17.10
N TRP A 701 -7.29 28.63 -17.94
CA TRP A 701 -5.90 28.73 -17.52
C TRP A 701 -5.09 29.78 -18.30
N GLU A 702 -4.04 30.31 -17.67
CA GLU A 702 -3.05 31.17 -18.30
C GLU A 702 -1.64 30.84 -17.81
N ALA A 703 -0.64 31.00 -18.68
CA ALA A 703 0.77 30.76 -18.36
C ALA A 703 1.68 31.77 -19.05
N PHE A 704 2.85 32.02 -18.45
CA PHE A 704 3.87 32.91 -18.97
C PHE A 704 5.22 32.20 -18.97
N GLU A 705 5.86 32.14 -20.14
CA GLU A 705 7.17 31.50 -20.27
C GLU A 705 8.20 32.40 -20.93
N LYS A 706 9.46 32.27 -20.50
CA LYS A 706 10.57 33.03 -21.07
C LYS A 706 11.12 32.30 -22.29
N VAL A 707 11.19 32.96 -23.44
CA VAL A 707 11.83 32.44 -24.67
C VAL A 707 13.13 33.18 -24.92
N VAL A 708 14.22 32.44 -25.17
CA VAL A 708 15.54 33.01 -25.45
C VAL A 708 15.94 32.69 -26.90
N MET A 709 16.04 33.72 -27.74
CA MET A 709 16.52 33.62 -29.12
C MET A 709 18.02 33.93 -29.18
N LEU A 710 18.81 32.95 -29.63
CA LEU A 710 20.24 33.10 -29.88
C LEU A 710 20.52 33.60 -31.30
N ARG A 711 21.72 34.15 -31.47
CA ARG A 711 22.25 34.59 -32.77
C ARG A 711 22.47 33.44 -33.73
#